data_AF-A0A0P4VNK0-F1
#
_entry.id   AF-A0A0P4VNK0-F1
#
_cell.length_a   1.000
_cell.length_b   1.000
_cell.length_c   1.000
_cell.angle_alpha   90.00
_cell.angle_beta   90.00
_cell.angle_gamma   90.00
#
_symmetry.space_group_name_H-M   'P 1'
#
loop_
_entity.id
_entity.type
_entity.pdbx_description
1 polymer ?
#
loop_
_entity_poly.entity_id
_entity_poly.type
_entity_poly.pdbx_seq_one_letter_code
_entity_poly.pdbx_strand_id
1 'polypeptide(L)'
;LGVLRQELLEKNHKLYDAGIDTDIVEDSHSKDNRCFLRDNSFVNNGMSNEKEVENYKKKHRQLLDEIEMLNNRLFLRDEEIARLGHQLEEHNAYSESNIKKTCRCHHEKFELTEDIMTPVEMHDKVNAAQEKQHEAMQRAIYLADQIRELESEIIRLKSRCDYSQECICGKNITFLQKQHNETLNKIKDMEVRMTNLQTLIANLTKEKSVADERAVYLGKEKDKLNDELREVKIIERDLRTEIEKLQQSNAKLRNEVLALEKRDKRSLDLVSKQTSPVYADEDTTKLENVSRCGCDYEAKSEEIKAERDYYCNELHRLQEKVYNAERIHDFRCCNRTDRLSDFTLLKKMQTDMNIAREENKRLQEEVVCLRNQMKEFSNYKQDSNKLVENHIKKLEYDKGTLTSVNSDLKSKLQSTEDKIHEFAEKISFLTQELNNYKVKYNHLKKINLHLDLSLKNNEAAAKQTELDLNQSMARLHVLEKELKSTREEIILLKKEKQEVRENLLRLDSEKDELLLKIDDKTIIISKLDRELQGKNSQIAQIDNKKCKLQAQLQTVEKMLHVAEDKSKDYAKKNRKLEQEILSMQSCNEDLSRENQTLKRELAAVSQDNLSLSQALEKSRNESENLKRELQTYVDEVRRVENILLEKEREREALLEQFNALSVEASHLGSNKQSLECEANLARDNLRDTQHKLSLLQKDASAKDSIVSGMESQIRQLTDQILQLQAKVSEMSDRELMLASDLDAARHLCSTLEEQKQYYGNQISEMTNSEQILREELDRIACENEALHNQLCQEQKSSYTLENLLANTRHEAMEKSLYNEDLTGEMKKMKHTVIALESKLNSVTSALSDCQSACAEYHTQNTHLRRQVTNAQFEKAKDLDSNSTSL
;
A
#
# COMPACT_ATOMS: atom_id res chain seq x y z
N LEU A 1 -65.25 59.06 59.12
CA LEU A 1 -65.86 57.79 58.65
C LEU A 1 -65.10 56.63 59.30
N GLY A 2 -65.51 56.13 60.46
CA GLY A 2 -66.68 56.55 61.23
C GLY A 2 -66.81 55.91 62.61
N VAL A 3 -66.15 54.77 62.87
CA VAL A 3 -66.34 54.00 64.12
C VAL A 3 -65.04 53.85 64.92
N LEU A 4 -63.87 53.70 64.27
CA LEU A 4 -62.57 53.56 64.96
C LEU A 4 -61.89 54.89 65.35
N ARG A 5 -62.57 56.03 65.19
CA ARG A 5 -62.08 57.35 65.63
C ARG A 5 -62.87 57.90 66.83
N GLN A 6 -63.70 57.07 67.47
CA GLN A 6 -64.67 57.48 68.49
C GLN A 6 -64.59 56.68 69.81
N GLU A 7 -63.67 55.73 69.95
CA GLU A 7 -63.38 55.09 71.27
C GLU A 7 -62.06 55.56 71.90
N LEU A 8 -61.17 56.20 71.13
CA LEU A 8 -59.90 56.78 71.61
C LEU A 8 -60.04 58.21 72.18
N LEU A 9 -61.26 58.69 72.39
CA LEU A 9 -61.55 60.09 72.71
C LEU A 9 -62.52 60.32 73.89
N GLU A 10 -63.01 59.26 74.55
CA GLU A 10 -64.15 59.38 75.48
C GLU A 10 -63.87 58.97 76.94
N LYS A 11 -62.62 58.65 77.31
CA LYS A 11 -62.20 58.44 78.71
C LYS A 11 -60.88 59.12 79.06
N ASN A 12 -60.83 60.43 78.88
CA ASN A 12 -59.88 61.28 79.58
C ASN A 12 -60.61 62.47 80.24
N HIS A 13 -60.20 62.79 81.47
CA HIS A 13 -60.65 63.87 82.34
C HIS A 13 -62.02 63.78 83.02
N LYS A 14 -61.99 63.60 84.35
CA LYS A 14 -62.40 64.64 85.32
C LYS A 14 -61.79 64.34 86.71
N LEU A 15 -61.72 65.40 87.54
CA LEU A 15 -61.02 65.49 88.84
C LEU A 15 -59.47 65.56 88.66
N TYR A 16 -58.74 66.68 88.86
CA TYR A 16 -58.97 67.94 89.62
C TYR A 16 -59.33 67.65 91.09
N ASP A 17 -58.50 67.92 92.11
CA ASP A 17 -57.92 69.23 92.46
C ASP A 17 -56.68 69.13 93.38
N ALA A 18 -55.99 70.29 93.54
CA ALA A 18 -54.91 70.62 94.48
C ALA A 18 -53.56 69.85 94.32
N GLY A 19 -52.39 70.51 94.36
CA GLY A 19 -52.12 71.95 94.38
C GLY A 19 -50.82 72.32 95.12
N ILE A 20 -49.85 72.85 94.35
CA ILE A 20 -48.88 73.89 94.76
C ILE A 20 -47.66 73.47 95.61
N ASP A 21 -46.50 74.01 95.20
CA ASP A 21 -45.23 74.26 95.93
C ASP A 21 -44.31 73.11 96.42
N THR A 22 -42.98 73.18 96.30
CA THR A 22 -42.10 73.95 95.36
C THR A 22 -40.67 73.35 95.36
N ASP A 23 -39.91 73.70 94.32
CA ASP A 23 -38.49 74.07 94.36
C ASP A 23 -37.30 73.06 94.49
N ILE A 24 -36.41 73.25 93.50
CA ILE A 24 -34.95 73.43 93.59
C ILE A 24 -34.01 72.33 93.01
N VAL A 25 -33.61 72.61 91.75
CA VAL A 25 -32.22 72.73 91.25
C VAL A 25 -31.45 71.49 90.75
N GLU A 26 -31.37 71.48 89.40
CA GLU A 26 -30.19 71.31 88.53
C GLU A 26 -29.49 69.96 88.31
N ASP A 27 -29.28 69.72 87.01
CA ASP A 27 -28.10 69.15 86.35
C ASP A 27 -27.68 67.69 86.52
N SER A 28 -27.04 67.08 85.50
CA SER A 28 -27.14 67.22 84.03
C SER A 28 -26.36 66.06 83.39
N HIS A 29 -26.76 65.61 82.19
CA HIS A 29 -25.99 64.69 81.32
C HIS A 29 -25.74 63.25 81.86
N SER A 30 -25.48 62.23 81.05
CA SER A 30 -25.87 61.95 79.66
C SER A 30 -25.56 60.47 79.36
N LYS A 31 -26.29 59.86 78.41
CA LYS A 31 -25.74 58.88 77.46
C LYS A 31 -25.11 57.57 77.99
N ASP A 32 -25.68 56.45 77.54
CA ASP A 32 -24.97 55.42 76.76
C ASP A 32 -24.34 54.15 77.44
N ASN A 33 -24.35 52.90 76.87
CA ASN A 33 -25.30 52.32 75.88
C ASN A 33 -25.19 50.75 75.43
N ARG A 34 -26.33 50.00 75.14
CA ARG A 34 -26.61 48.54 74.72
C ARG A 34 -25.61 47.38 75.00
N CYS A 35 -26.19 46.24 75.47
CA CYS A 35 -26.04 44.79 75.13
C CYS A 35 -24.60 44.18 74.99
N PHE A 36 -24.36 42.87 74.77
CA PHE A 36 -25.14 41.72 74.28
C PHE A 36 -24.44 40.39 74.70
N LEU A 37 -25.06 39.26 74.30
CA LEU A 37 -24.47 37.97 73.84
C LEU A 37 -24.90 36.75 74.69
N ARG A 38 -25.14 35.54 74.13
CA ARG A 38 -25.40 35.06 72.75
C ARG A 38 -25.83 33.58 72.84
N ASP A 39 -26.49 33.05 71.82
CA ASP A 39 -26.21 31.77 71.09
C ASP A 39 -27.33 31.59 70.04
N ASN A 40 -27.17 31.04 68.84
CA ASN A 40 -26.19 30.08 68.30
C ASN A 40 -25.66 30.47 66.91
N SER A 41 -24.78 29.65 66.33
CA SER A 41 -24.05 29.87 65.06
C SER A 41 -24.48 28.93 63.92
N PHE A 42 -24.40 29.39 62.66
CA PHE A 42 -24.26 28.51 61.49
C PHE A 42 -23.45 29.19 60.35
N VAL A 43 -22.31 28.57 60.02
CA VAL A 43 -21.56 28.50 58.74
C VAL A 43 -21.39 29.74 57.85
N ASN A 44 -20.13 30.09 57.56
CA ASN A 44 -19.72 30.39 56.16
C ASN A 44 -18.23 30.05 55.93
N ASN A 45 -17.94 29.15 54.99
CA ASN A 45 -16.60 28.60 54.70
C ASN A 45 -15.96 29.28 53.48
N GLY A 46 -14.62 29.37 53.42
CA GLY A 46 -13.88 29.83 52.24
C GLY A 46 -12.65 30.64 52.59
N MET A 47 -12.83 31.90 53.01
CA MET A 47 -11.74 32.79 53.43
C MET A 47 -11.16 32.48 54.83
N SER A 48 -11.84 31.62 55.60
CA SER A 48 -11.30 31.10 56.87
C SER A 48 -10.13 30.15 56.60
N ASN A 49 -10.20 29.35 55.52
CA ASN A 49 -9.40 28.15 55.38
C ASN A 49 -7.89 28.40 55.26
N GLU A 50 -7.41 29.47 54.62
CA GLU A 50 -5.96 29.75 54.59
C GLU A 50 -5.41 30.25 55.93
N LYS A 51 -6.16 31.12 56.63
CA LYS A 51 -5.79 31.59 57.97
C LYS A 51 -5.94 30.49 59.02
N GLU A 52 -6.92 29.62 58.87
CA GLU A 52 -7.07 28.39 59.64
C GLU A 52 -5.95 27.42 59.34
N VAL A 53 -5.58 27.16 58.08
CA VAL A 53 -4.45 26.29 57.73
C VAL A 53 -3.14 26.85 58.29
N GLU A 54 -2.91 28.16 58.26
CA GLU A 54 -1.70 28.74 58.86
C GLU A 54 -1.76 28.72 60.40
N ASN A 55 -2.94 28.91 61.01
CA ASN A 55 -3.15 28.67 62.45
C ASN A 55 -2.99 27.18 62.82
N TYR A 56 -3.43 26.24 61.99
CA TYR A 56 -3.27 24.79 62.19
C TYR A 56 -1.81 24.40 62.02
N LYS A 57 -1.06 24.96 61.06
CA LYS A 57 0.40 24.80 60.96
C LYS A 57 1.15 25.41 62.16
N LYS A 58 0.67 26.55 62.68
CA LYS A 58 1.25 27.17 63.88
C LYS A 58 0.95 26.35 65.14
N LYS A 59 -0.28 25.86 65.28
CA LYS A 59 -0.72 24.99 66.38
C LYS A 59 -0.11 23.59 66.27
N HIS A 60 0.13 23.08 65.07
CA HIS A 60 0.86 21.83 64.84
C HIS A 60 2.33 21.97 65.21
N ARG A 61 2.99 23.09 64.88
CA ARG A 61 4.33 23.41 65.40
C ARG A 61 4.34 23.47 66.93
N GLN A 62 3.43 24.21 67.54
CA GLN A 62 3.30 24.27 69.01
C GLN A 62 3.07 22.88 69.65
N LEU A 63 2.26 22.01 69.03
CA LEU A 63 2.04 20.65 69.49
C LEU A 63 3.27 19.75 69.28
N LEU A 64 4.06 19.96 68.23
CA LEU A 64 5.34 19.27 68.05
C LEU A 64 6.37 19.72 69.09
N ASP A 65 6.48 21.02 69.35
CA ASP A 65 7.34 21.58 70.41
C ASP A 65 6.91 21.05 71.81
N GLU A 66 5.60 20.93 72.06
CA GLU A 66 5.04 20.38 73.31
C GLU A 66 5.26 18.86 73.42
N ILE A 67 5.13 18.11 72.32
CA ILE A 67 5.50 16.68 72.26
C ILE A 67 7.00 16.49 72.47
N GLU A 68 7.85 17.36 71.94
CA GLU A 68 9.31 17.30 72.14
C GLU A 68 9.67 17.59 73.61
N MET A 69 9.04 18.59 74.24
CA MET A 69 9.19 18.82 75.68
C MET A 69 8.67 17.65 76.53
N LEU A 70 7.54 17.04 76.16
CA LEU A 70 7.01 15.86 76.86
C LEU A 70 7.89 14.62 76.66
N ASN A 71 8.46 14.42 75.48
CA ASN A 71 9.43 13.35 75.20
C ASN A 71 10.73 13.55 75.98
N ASN A 72 11.28 14.78 76.03
CA ASN A 72 12.44 15.09 76.86
C ASN A 72 12.14 14.86 78.36
N ARG A 73 10.93 15.17 78.81
CA ARG A 73 10.49 14.94 80.19
C ARG A 73 10.18 13.46 80.49
N LEU A 74 9.78 12.67 79.49
CA LEU A 74 9.69 11.21 79.60
C LEU A 74 11.09 10.59 79.64
N PHE A 75 11.99 10.99 78.73
CA PHE A 75 13.39 10.55 78.72
C PHE A 75 14.08 10.79 80.06
N LEU A 76 13.94 11.98 80.66
CA LEU A 76 14.46 12.27 82.00
C LEU A 76 13.81 11.41 83.10
N ARG A 77 12.53 11.02 82.95
CA ARG A 77 11.88 10.10 83.90
C ARG A 77 12.31 8.65 83.69
N ASP A 78 12.55 8.23 82.46
CA ASP A 78 13.03 6.88 82.14
C ASP A 78 14.49 6.72 82.56
N GLU A 79 15.31 7.79 82.44
CA GLU A 79 16.66 7.89 83.00
C GLU A 79 16.65 7.88 84.54
N GLU A 80 15.70 8.59 85.18
CA GLU A 80 15.50 8.53 86.64
C GLU A 80 15.02 7.14 87.09
N ILE A 81 14.13 6.49 86.34
CA ILE A 81 13.66 5.12 86.59
C ILE A 81 14.80 4.12 86.40
N ALA A 82 15.67 4.31 85.41
CA ALA A 82 16.89 3.50 85.24
C ALA A 82 17.88 3.72 86.39
N ARG A 83 18.05 4.97 86.87
CA ARG A 83 18.91 5.28 88.01
C ARG A 83 18.39 4.69 89.32
N LEU A 84 17.09 4.80 89.59
CA LEU A 84 16.42 4.18 90.73
C LEU A 84 16.37 2.65 90.60
N GLY A 85 16.24 2.14 89.38
CA GLY A 85 16.35 0.72 89.05
C GLY A 85 17.72 0.17 89.42
N HIS A 86 18.80 0.82 88.98
CA HIS A 86 20.16 0.45 89.38
C HIS A 86 20.40 0.61 90.89
N GLN A 87 19.85 1.63 91.55
CA GLN A 87 19.94 1.72 93.02
C GLN A 87 19.21 0.57 93.74
N LEU A 88 18.07 0.10 93.19
CA LEU A 88 17.35 -1.07 93.73
C LEU A 88 18.05 -2.39 93.39
N GLU A 89 18.69 -2.51 92.23
CA GLU A 89 19.53 -3.66 91.86
C GLU A 89 20.80 -3.73 92.72
N GLU A 90 21.48 -2.60 92.97
CA GLU A 90 22.60 -2.52 93.92
C GLU A 90 22.16 -2.89 95.35
N HIS A 91 20.98 -2.45 95.78
CA HIS A 91 20.47 -2.82 97.11
C HIS A 91 20.05 -4.30 97.22
N ASN A 92 19.54 -4.89 96.14
CA ASN A 92 19.20 -6.32 96.06
C ASN A 92 20.43 -7.22 95.86
N ALA A 93 21.53 -6.70 95.30
CA ALA A 93 22.80 -7.41 95.15
C ALA A 93 23.54 -7.60 96.49
N TYR A 94 23.20 -6.84 97.54
CA TYR A 94 23.80 -6.97 98.88
C TYR A 94 23.09 -7.98 99.81
N SER A 95 21.95 -8.54 99.42
CA SER A 95 21.15 -9.45 100.27
C SER A 95 21.33 -10.95 100.01
N GLU A 96 22.00 -11.35 98.92
CA GLU A 96 22.14 -12.78 98.54
C GLU A 96 23.57 -13.21 98.17
N SER A 97 24.57 -12.99 99.06
CA SER A 97 25.71 -13.91 99.19
C SER A 97 26.67 -13.57 100.34
N ASN A 98 26.54 -14.26 101.48
CA ASN A 98 27.72 -14.78 102.21
C ASN A 98 27.32 -15.72 103.37
N ILE A 99 27.20 -17.01 103.08
CA ILE A 99 27.32 -18.07 104.09
C ILE A 99 28.54 -18.91 103.74
N LYS A 100 29.70 -18.62 104.34
CA LYS A 100 30.78 -19.60 104.54
C LYS A 100 31.64 -19.27 105.76
N LYS A 101 31.66 -20.26 106.66
CA LYS A 101 32.29 -20.30 107.99
C LYS A 101 33.80 -19.98 107.95
N THR A 102 34.30 -19.24 108.95
CA THR A 102 35.24 -19.72 110.00
C THR A 102 35.74 -18.60 110.93
N CYS A 103 35.61 -18.76 112.25
CA CYS A 103 36.73 -18.62 113.21
C CYS A 103 36.34 -19.17 114.62
N ARG A 104 37.32 -19.38 115.50
CA ARG A 104 37.21 -19.89 116.88
C ARG A 104 37.70 -18.85 117.90
N CYS A 105 37.30 -19.08 119.16
CA CYS A 105 38.03 -18.87 120.42
C CYS A 105 38.41 -17.47 120.97
N HIS A 106 37.87 -17.20 122.18
CA HIS A 106 38.55 -16.85 123.45
C HIS A 106 38.99 -15.40 123.82
N HIS A 107 38.81 -15.12 125.13
CA HIS A 107 39.27 -14.00 125.98
C HIS A 107 38.58 -12.64 125.78
N GLU A 108 37.85 -12.10 126.78
CA GLU A 108 38.33 -11.41 128.01
C GLU A 108 39.06 -10.09 127.71
N LYS A 109 38.72 -8.93 128.29
CA LYS A 109 38.17 -8.62 129.63
C LYS A 109 37.33 -7.33 129.68
N PHE A 110 36.42 -7.26 130.66
CA PHE A 110 36.07 -6.10 131.53
C PHE A 110 35.57 -4.78 130.86
N GLU A 111 34.74 -3.94 131.50
CA GLU A 111 34.40 -3.81 132.93
C GLU A 111 32.90 -4.00 133.25
N LEU A 112 32.62 -4.15 134.55
CA LEU A 112 31.31 -4.47 135.11
C LEU A 112 30.41 -3.24 135.23
N THR A 113 29.09 -3.46 135.25
CA THR A 113 28.33 -3.13 136.46
C THR A 113 27.16 -4.10 136.61
N GLU A 114 26.80 -4.41 137.85
CA GLU A 114 25.94 -5.52 138.22
C GLU A 114 24.45 -5.19 138.04
N ASP A 115 23.65 -6.20 137.71
CA ASP A 115 22.34 -6.39 138.35
C ASP A 115 21.91 -7.85 138.19
N ILE A 116 21.75 -8.54 139.32
CA ILE A 116 21.39 -9.96 139.37
C ILE A 116 19.87 -10.10 139.36
N MET A 117 19.33 -10.44 138.19
CA MET A 117 17.89 -10.70 138.03
C MET A 117 17.44 -11.96 138.79
N THR A 118 16.31 -11.84 139.48
CA THR A 118 15.73 -12.91 140.28
C THR A 118 14.90 -13.91 139.45
N PRO A 119 14.66 -15.15 139.92
CA PRO A 119 13.91 -16.16 139.17
C PRO A 119 12.48 -15.75 138.80
N VAL A 120 11.84 -14.87 139.58
CA VAL A 120 10.51 -14.33 139.28
C VAL A 120 10.57 -13.40 138.07
N GLU A 121 11.55 -12.49 138.02
CA GLU A 121 11.70 -11.58 136.88
C GLU A 121 12.14 -12.29 135.60
N MET A 122 12.85 -13.42 135.72
CA MET A 122 13.10 -14.32 134.58
C MET A 122 11.81 -15.02 134.13
N HIS A 123 10.94 -15.44 135.04
CA HIS A 123 9.64 -16.02 134.68
C HIS A 123 8.73 -14.98 134.02
N ASP A 124 8.66 -13.75 134.56
CA ASP A 124 7.87 -12.65 133.99
C ASP A 124 8.43 -12.17 132.65
N LYS A 125 9.75 -12.13 132.46
CA LYS A 125 10.36 -11.85 131.15
C LYS A 125 10.15 -12.99 130.15
N VAL A 126 10.10 -14.25 130.59
CA VAL A 126 9.73 -15.39 129.73
C VAL A 126 8.25 -15.36 129.37
N ASN A 127 7.35 -15.06 130.31
CA ASN A 127 5.92 -14.92 130.06
C ASN A 127 5.63 -13.72 129.14
N ALA A 128 6.25 -12.56 129.37
CA ALA A 128 6.15 -11.40 128.49
C ALA A 128 6.80 -11.65 127.10
N ALA A 129 7.82 -12.51 127.02
CA ALA A 129 8.37 -12.96 125.74
C ALA A 129 7.43 -13.96 125.04
N GLN A 130 6.75 -14.84 125.77
CA GLN A 130 5.74 -15.75 125.24
C GLN A 130 4.48 -15.01 124.79
N GLU A 131 4.00 -14.00 125.53
CA GLU A 131 2.93 -13.12 125.10
C GLU A 131 3.32 -12.34 123.84
N LYS A 132 4.52 -11.77 123.78
CA LYS A 132 5.04 -11.12 122.56
C LYS A 132 5.22 -12.10 121.41
N GLN A 133 5.58 -13.35 121.65
CA GLN A 133 5.61 -14.41 120.63
C GLN A 133 4.22 -14.81 120.18
N HIS A 134 3.24 -14.92 121.09
CA HIS A 134 1.84 -15.19 120.74
C HIS A 134 1.21 -14.03 119.99
N GLU A 135 1.50 -12.79 120.36
CA GLU A 135 1.05 -11.59 119.65
C GLU A 135 1.72 -11.49 118.26
N ALA A 136 3.03 -11.73 118.16
CA ALA A 136 3.72 -11.82 116.88
C ALA A 136 3.19 -12.97 116.01
N MET A 137 2.83 -14.11 116.61
CA MET A 137 2.23 -15.25 115.92
C MET A 137 0.79 -14.96 115.46
N GLN A 138 -0.02 -14.26 116.27
CA GLN A 138 -1.35 -13.80 115.86
C GLN A 138 -1.26 -12.77 114.73
N ARG A 139 -0.32 -11.82 114.80
CA ARG A 139 -0.02 -10.89 113.69
C ARG A 139 0.48 -11.63 112.45
N ALA A 140 1.32 -12.65 112.60
CA ALA A 140 1.80 -13.48 111.48
C ALA A 140 0.68 -14.33 110.86
N ILE A 141 -0.26 -14.85 111.65
CA ILE A 141 -1.45 -15.55 111.17
C ILE A 141 -2.37 -14.58 110.43
N TYR A 142 -2.64 -13.39 111.00
CA TYR A 142 -3.42 -12.35 110.34
C TYR A 142 -2.79 -11.88 109.02
N LEU A 143 -1.47 -11.69 108.99
CA LEU A 143 -0.74 -11.37 107.76
C LEU A 143 -0.75 -12.55 106.77
N ALA A 144 -0.68 -13.80 107.22
CA ALA A 144 -0.82 -14.96 106.35
C ALA A 144 -2.24 -15.12 105.80
N ASP A 145 -3.27 -14.74 106.56
CA ASP A 145 -4.66 -14.66 106.08
C ASP A 145 -4.83 -13.52 105.07
N GLN A 146 -4.31 -12.32 105.33
CA GLN A 146 -4.27 -11.24 104.34
C GLN A 146 -3.47 -11.62 103.09
N ILE A 147 -2.34 -12.31 103.22
CA ILE A 147 -1.57 -12.80 102.07
C ILE A 147 -2.37 -13.85 101.30
N ARG A 148 -3.04 -14.81 101.95
CA ARG A 148 -3.96 -15.74 101.27
C ARG A 148 -5.11 -15.03 100.57
N GLU A 149 -5.68 -14.00 101.20
CA GLU A 149 -6.78 -13.23 100.64
C GLU A 149 -6.31 -12.41 99.43
N LEU A 150 -5.16 -11.74 99.52
CA LEU A 150 -4.48 -11.05 98.42
C LEU A 150 -4.01 -12.00 97.32
N GLU A 151 -3.51 -13.19 97.65
CA GLU A 151 -3.16 -14.24 96.68
C GLU A 151 -4.40 -14.72 95.94
N SER A 152 -5.51 -14.95 96.65
CA SER A 152 -6.78 -15.36 96.03
C SER A 152 -7.41 -14.23 95.21
N GLU A 153 -7.22 -12.96 95.59
CA GLU A 153 -7.61 -11.79 94.79
C GLU A 153 -6.68 -11.59 93.58
N ILE A 154 -5.37 -11.82 93.73
CA ILE A 154 -4.41 -11.88 92.60
C ILE A 154 -4.74 -13.03 91.66
N ILE A 155 -5.22 -14.18 92.15
CA ILE A 155 -5.68 -15.30 91.32
C ILE A 155 -7.01 -14.96 90.63
N ARG A 156 -7.94 -14.24 91.28
CA ARG A 156 -9.15 -13.69 90.64
C ARG A 156 -8.81 -12.66 89.57
N LEU A 157 -7.84 -11.77 89.83
CA LEU A 157 -7.36 -10.77 88.89
C LEU A 157 -6.57 -11.41 87.74
N LYS A 158 -5.74 -12.43 88.01
CA LYS A 158 -5.08 -13.24 86.97
C LYS A 158 -6.09 -13.96 86.12
N SER A 159 -7.04 -14.71 86.69
CA SER A 159 -8.07 -15.38 85.89
C SER A 159 -8.97 -14.41 85.13
N ARG A 160 -9.19 -13.19 85.63
CA ARG A 160 -9.82 -12.07 84.89
C ARG A 160 -8.93 -11.49 83.77
N CYS A 161 -7.61 -11.56 83.92
CA CYS A 161 -6.61 -11.17 82.91
C CYS A 161 -6.25 -12.29 81.91
N ASP A 162 -6.40 -13.57 82.28
CA ASP A 162 -6.20 -14.73 81.40
C ASP A 162 -7.42 -14.88 80.49
N TYR A 163 -8.63 -14.61 81.00
CA TYR A 163 -9.79 -14.27 80.14
C TYR A 163 -9.59 -12.99 79.31
N SER A 164 -8.56 -12.18 79.61
CA SER A 164 -8.13 -11.03 78.80
C SER A 164 -6.99 -11.35 77.81
N GLN A 165 -6.75 -12.63 77.52
CA GLN A 165 -6.23 -13.02 76.21
C GLN A 165 -7.22 -12.63 75.07
N GLU A 166 -8.46 -12.23 75.44
CA GLU A 166 -9.41 -11.46 74.63
C GLU A 166 -9.45 -9.95 74.92
N CYS A 167 -8.43 -9.34 75.55
CA CYS A 167 -8.38 -7.88 75.70
C CYS A 167 -8.41 -7.21 74.33
N ILE A 168 -9.38 -6.31 74.15
CA ILE A 168 -9.51 -5.47 72.95
C ILE A 168 -8.21 -4.69 72.71
N CYS A 169 -7.46 -4.36 73.77
CA CYS A 169 -6.14 -3.75 73.71
C CYS A 169 -5.11 -4.60 72.92
N GLY A 170 -4.94 -5.88 73.24
CA GLY A 170 -3.96 -6.76 72.57
C GLY A 170 -4.37 -7.10 71.13
N LYS A 171 -5.67 -7.30 70.88
CA LYS A 171 -6.21 -7.48 69.52
C LYS A 171 -6.06 -6.20 68.67
N ASN A 172 -6.22 -5.02 69.26
CA ASN A 172 -5.99 -3.75 68.56
C ASN A 172 -4.49 -3.50 68.30
N ILE A 173 -3.59 -3.79 69.24
CA ILE A 173 -2.14 -3.62 69.05
C ILE A 173 -1.63 -4.55 67.94
N THR A 174 -2.02 -5.83 67.97
CA THR A 174 -1.65 -6.79 66.92
C THR A 174 -2.29 -6.46 65.57
N PHE A 175 -3.53 -5.98 65.55
CA PHE A 175 -4.18 -5.46 64.33
C PHE A 175 -3.45 -4.22 63.78
N LEU A 176 -3.10 -3.26 64.63
CA LEU A 176 -2.36 -2.04 64.25
C LEU A 176 -0.94 -2.37 63.79
N GLN A 177 -0.23 -3.32 64.41
CA GLN A 177 1.07 -3.80 63.94
C GLN A 177 0.95 -4.53 62.59
N LYS A 178 -0.10 -5.32 62.38
CA LYS A 178 -0.35 -5.96 61.08
C LYS A 178 -0.68 -4.93 60.01
N GLN A 179 -1.54 -3.96 60.32
CA GLN A 179 -1.87 -2.84 59.42
C GLN A 179 -0.63 -1.99 59.12
N HIS A 180 0.21 -1.72 60.12
CA HIS A 180 1.46 -0.99 59.96
C HIS A 180 2.44 -1.75 59.06
N ASN A 181 2.64 -3.05 59.27
CA ASN A 181 3.45 -3.90 58.39
C ASN A 181 2.88 -3.99 56.97
N GLU A 182 1.56 -4.04 56.80
CA GLU A 182 0.92 -3.98 55.48
C GLU A 182 1.12 -2.61 54.81
N THR A 183 1.10 -1.50 55.55
CA THR A 183 1.45 -0.18 55.00
C THR A 183 2.94 -0.06 54.69
N LEU A 184 3.82 -0.61 55.52
CA LEU A 184 5.27 -0.61 55.31
C LEU A 184 5.66 -1.44 54.08
N ASN A 185 5.02 -2.59 53.88
CA ASN A 185 5.22 -3.40 52.69
C ASN A 185 4.67 -2.71 51.44
N LYS A 186 3.53 -2.01 51.51
CA LYS A 186 3.03 -1.17 50.41
C LYS A 186 3.98 -0.01 50.08
N ILE A 187 4.59 0.62 51.10
CA ILE A 187 5.60 1.66 50.89
C ILE A 187 6.83 1.10 50.18
N LYS A 188 7.37 -0.04 50.64
CA LYS A 188 8.48 -0.74 49.96
C LYS A 188 8.15 -1.13 48.52
N ASP A 189 6.93 -1.62 48.27
CA ASP A 189 6.43 -1.92 46.92
C ASP A 189 6.39 -0.66 46.04
N MET A 190 5.98 0.48 46.60
CA MET A 190 5.99 1.77 45.88
C MET A 190 7.42 2.28 45.65
N GLU A 191 8.33 2.13 46.61
CA GLU A 191 9.75 2.47 46.47
C GLU A 191 10.40 1.66 45.33
N VAL A 192 10.16 0.34 45.29
CA VAL A 192 10.64 -0.52 44.20
C VAL A 192 10.03 -0.13 42.85
N ARG A 193 8.74 0.23 42.81
CA ARG A 193 8.12 0.77 41.58
C ARG A 193 8.71 2.12 41.18
N MET A 194 9.02 3.00 42.13
CA MET A 194 9.68 4.27 41.86
C MET A 194 11.09 4.08 41.30
N THR A 195 11.89 3.15 41.84
CA THR A 195 13.23 2.85 41.29
C THR A 195 13.15 2.22 39.90
N ASN A 196 12.14 1.37 39.66
CA ASN A 196 11.89 0.77 38.34
C ASN A 196 11.43 1.82 37.31
N LEU A 197 10.58 2.77 37.72
CA LEU A 197 10.17 3.90 36.87
C LEU A 197 11.34 4.86 36.60
N GLN A 198 12.19 5.13 37.59
CA GLN A 198 13.40 5.95 37.42
C GLN A 198 14.40 5.30 36.45
N THR A 199 14.61 3.99 36.54
CA THR A 199 15.47 3.26 35.59
C THR A 199 14.85 3.20 34.19
N LEU A 200 13.53 3.03 34.07
CA LEU A 200 12.84 3.14 32.77
C LEU A 200 12.99 4.53 32.16
N ILE A 201 12.83 5.60 32.94
CA ILE A 201 13.03 6.99 32.49
C ILE A 201 14.50 7.21 32.05
N ALA A 202 15.47 6.66 32.78
CA ALA A 202 16.90 6.73 32.41
C ALA A 202 17.20 5.99 31.10
N ASN A 203 16.57 4.83 30.87
CA ASN A 203 16.70 4.09 29.61
C ASN A 203 16.04 4.83 28.45
N LEU A 204 14.81 5.32 28.60
CA LEU A 204 14.09 6.08 27.58
C LEU A 204 14.78 7.41 27.22
N THR A 205 15.40 8.09 28.20
CA THR A 205 16.20 9.30 27.91
C THR A 205 17.49 8.97 27.17
N LYS A 206 18.11 7.81 27.43
CA LYS A 206 19.28 7.33 26.67
C LYS A 206 18.92 6.89 25.25
N GLU A 207 17.81 6.19 25.06
CA GLU A 207 17.28 5.85 23.73
C GLU A 207 16.94 7.12 22.94
N LYS A 208 16.32 8.10 23.60
CA LYS A 208 16.05 9.42 23.00
C LYS A 208 17.35 10.12 22.56
N SER A 209 18.40 10.16 23.39
CA SER A 209 19.66 10.79 22.97
C SER A 209 20.31 10.11 21.76
N VAL A 210 20.20 8.77 21.65
CA VAL A 210 20.69 8.03 20.47
C VAL A 210 19.82 8.31 19.23
N ALA A 211 18.51 8.46 19.41
CA ALA A 211 17.61 8.86 18.32
C ALA A 211 17.88 10.30 17.84
N ASP A 212 18.14 11.23 18.77
CA ASP A 212 18.49 12.63 18.47
C ASP A 212 19.84 12.72 17.72
N GLU A 213 20.87 11.96 18.15
CA GLU A 213 22.16 11.85 17.43
C GLU A 213 21.97 11.29 16.01
N ARG A 214 21.13 10.26 15.86
CA ARG A 214 20.82 9.65 14.55
C ARG A 214 20.06 10.62 13.64
N ALA A 215 19.16 11.43 14.19
CA ALA A 215 18.47 12.49 13.45
C ALA A 215 19.44 13.58 12.96
N VAL A 216 20.42 13.97 13.78
CA VAL A 216 21.49 14.91 13.38
C VAL A 216 22.38 14.31 12.27
N TYR A 217 22.70 13.02 12.33
CA TYR A 217 23.45 12.35 11.26
C TYR A 217 22.68 12.34 9.94
N LEU A 218 21.41 11.91 9.96
CA LEU A 218 20.54 11.88 8.78
C LEU A 218 20.26 13.28 8.22
N GLY A 219 20.22 14.31 9.07
CA GLY A 219 20.17 15.71 8.63
C GLY A 219 21.39 16.09 7.80
N LYS A 220 22.61 15.81 8.29
CA LYS A 220 23.86 16.06 7.55
C LYS A 220 23.96 15.27 6.24
N GLU A 221 23.45 14.05 6.21
CA GLU A 221 23.42 13.21 5.01
C GLU A 221 22.42 13.74 3.97
N LYS A 222 21.23 14.17 4.42
CA LYS A 222 20.25 14.87 3.59
C LYS A 222 20.80 16.17 3.02
N ASP A 223 21.55 16.95 3.79
CA ASP A 223 22.14 18.21 3.32
C ASP A 223 23.20 17.96 2.24
N LYS A 224 24.06 16.94 2.39
CA LYS A 224 24.99 16.50 1.34
C LYS A 224 24.28 16.07 0.06
N LEU A 225 23.25 15.24 0.17
CA LEU A 225 22.44 14.80 -0.98
C LEU A 225 21.72 15.98 -1.66
N ASN A 226 21.33 17.02 -0.90
CA ASN A 226 20.79 18.25 -1.46
C ASN A 226 21.86 19.08 -2.21
N ASP A 227 23.12 19.08 -1.75
CA ASP A 227 24.23 19.72 -2.44
C ASP A 227 24.62 18.98 -3.71
N GLU A 228 24.73 17.65 -3.67
CA GLU A 228 24.93 16.80 -4.86
C GLU A 228 23.78 17.00 -5.88
N LEU A 229 22.53 17.08 -5.41
CA LEU A 229 21.37 17.39 -6.27
C LEU A 229 21.42 18.81 -6.83
N ARG A 230 21.99 19.79 -6.11
CA ARG A 230 22.24 21.14 -6.63
C ARG A 230 23.29 21.13 -7.73
N GLU A 231 24.39 20.40 -7.56
CA GLU A 231 25.43 20.23 -8.58
C GLU A 231 24.90 19.53 -9.83
N VAL A 232 24.18 18.41 -9.68
CA VAL A 232 23.54 17.70 -10.81
C VAL A 232 22.58 18.62 -11.56
N LYS A 233 21.81 19.47 -10.87
CA LYS A 233 20.93 20.47 -11.51
C LYS A 233 21.68 21.63 -12.18
N ILE A 234 22.94 21.88 -11.84
CA ILE A 234 23.80 22.83 -12.57
C ILE A 234 24.30 22.14 -13.85
N ILE A 235 24.86 20.94 -13.74
CA ILE A 235 25.32 20.11 -14.87
C ILE A 235 24.20 19.89 -15.89
N GLU A 236 22.97 19.59 -15.43
CA GLU A 236 21.81 19.43 -16.30
C GLU A 236 21.48 20.72 -17.09
N ARG A 237 21.57 21.89 -16.45
CA ARG A 237 21.39 23.19 -17.11
C ARG A 237 22.49 23.45 -18.13
N ASP A 238 23.74 23.20 -17.77
CA ASP A 238 24.88 23.41 -18.66
C ASP A 238 24.77 22.51 -19.91
N LEU A 239 24.45 21.22 -19.72
CA LEU A 239 24.17 20.27 -20.81
C LEU A 239 22.99 20.71 -21.68
N ARG A 240 21.90 21.23 -21.10
CA ARG A 240 20.77 21.81 -21.86
C ARG A 240 21.23 22.99 -22.73
N THR A 241 22.03 23.92 -22.19
CA THR A 241 22.57 25.03 -22.99
C THR A 241 23.52 24.56 -24.09
N GLU A 242 24.27 23.48 -23.89
CA GLU A 242 25.15 22.92 -24.91
C GLU A 242 24.35 22.20 -26.01
N ILE A 243 23.27 21.48 -25.64
CA ILE A 243 22.31 20.93 -26.60
C ILE A 243 21.68 22.05 -27.44
N GLU A 244 21.29 23.18 -26.83
CA GLU A 244 20.76 24.34 -27.57
C GLU A 244 21.81 24.93 -28.53
N LYS A 245 23.08 25.09 -28.12
CA LYS A 245 24.18 25.53 -29.00
C LYS A 245 24.40 24.55 -30.15
N LEU A 246 24.40 23.25 -29.90
CA LEU A 246 24.55 22.20 -30.91
C LEU A 246 23.34 22.15 -31.86
N GLN A 247 22.13 22.40 -31.38
CA GLN A 247 20.93 22.53 -32.22
C GLN A 247 21.00 23.79 -33.09
N GLN A 248 21.43 24.94 -32.55
CA GLN A 248 21.66 26.15 -33.34
C GLN A 248 22.78 25.97 -34.37
N SER A 249 23.85 25.26 -34.03
CA SER A 249 24.94 24.91 -34.96
C SER A 249 24.44 23.99 -36.06
N ASN A 250 23.70 22.93 -35.72
CA ASN A 250 23.04 22.05 -36.70
C ASN A 250 22.03 22.80 -37.58
N ALA A 251 21.30 23.78 -37.05
CA ALA A 251 20.39 24.62 -37.84
C ALA A 251 21.17 25.52 -38.82
N LYS A 252 22.32 26.08 -38.40
CA LYS A 252 23.23 26.82 -39.29
C LYS A 252 23.78 25.91 -40.39
N LEU A 253 24.31 24.74 -40.04
CA LEU A 253 24.82 23.76 -41.00
C LEU A 253 23.73 23.27 -41.97
N ARG A 254 22.50 23.00 -41.49
CA ARG A 254 21.36 22.67 -42.37
C ARG A 254 21.01 23.81 -43.32
N ASN A 255 21.06 25.06 -42.84
CA ASN A 255 20.84 26.23 -43.69
C ASN A 255 21.99 26.47 -44.68
N GLU A 256 23.23 26.15 -44.33
CA GLU A 256 24.38 26.17 -45.22
C GLU A 256 24.30 25.06 -46.27
N VAL A 257 23.92 23.83 -45.89
CA VAL A 257 23.62 22.73 -46.83
C VAL A 257 22.48 23.12 -47.77
N LEU A 258 21.37 23.67 -47.26
CA LEU A 258 20.28 24.20 -48.10
C LEU A 258 20.73 25.38 -48.99
N ALA A 259 21.70 26.18 -48.56
CA ALA A 259 22.28 27.26 -49.37
C ALA A 259 23.27 26.73 -50.41
N LEU A 260 23.97 25.63 -50.13
CA LEU A 260 24.81 24.89 -51.07
C LEU A 260 23.97 24.14 -52.08
N GLU A 261 22.90 23.46 -51.69
CA GLU A 261 21.90 22.86 -52.60
C GLU A 261 21.21 23.92 -53.46
N LYS A 262 20.94 25.13 -52.92
CA LYS A 262 20.45 26.28 -53.71
C LYS A 262 21.53 26.88 -54.61
N ARG A 263 22.81 26.76 -54.26
CA ARG A 263 23.94 27.10 -55.15
C ARG A 263 24.11 26.05 -56.24
N ASP A 264 23.99 24.76 -55.95
CA ASP A 264 24.06 23.68 -56.94
C ASP A 264 22.84 23.70 -57.86
N LYS A 265 21.64 23.96 -57.34
CA LYS A 265 20.46 24.27 -58.17
C LYS A 265 20.66 25.55 -59.00
N ARG A 266 21.41 26.55 -58.52
CA ARG A 266 21.80 27.72 -59.33
C ARG A 266 22.93 27.43 -60.32
N SER A 267 23.83 26.49 -60.04
CA SER A 267 24.85 26.00 -60.98
C SER A 267 24.19 25.19 -62.09
N LEU A 268 23.18 24.36 -61.76
CA LEU A 268 22.32 23.71 -62.75
C LEU A 268 21.42 24.72 -63.48
N ASP A 269 20.80 25.70 -62.83
CA ASP A 269 19.97 26.73 -63.49
C ASP A 269 20.80 27.68 -64.39
N LEU A 270 22.06 27.97 -64.04
CA LEU A 270 22.98 28.77 -64.88
C LEU A 270 23.51 27.96 -66.08
N VAL A 271 23.42 26.63 -66.04
CA VAL A 271 23.69 25.74 -67.19
C VAL A 271 22.40 25.39 -67.96
N SER A 272 21.21 25.61 -67.39
CA SER A 272 19.91 25.24 -68.01
C SER A 272 18.96 26.42 -68.32
N LYS A 273 19.40 27.67 -68.18
CA LYS A 273 18.67 28.87 -68.67
C LYS A 273 19.44 29.78 -69.63
N GLN A 274 20.16 29.17 -70.57
CA GLN A 274 20.41 29.77 -71.90
C GLN A 274 20.25 28.73 -73.02
N THR A 275 19.01 28.31 -73.29
CA THR A 275 18.44 28.15 -74.64
C THR A 275 17.01 27.61 -74.53
N SER A 276 16.02 28.43 -74.92
CA SER A 276 14.68 27.92 -75.24
C SER A 276 14.72 27.28 -76.64
N PRO A 277 14.04 26.14 -76.87
CA PRO A 277 13.99 25.53 -78.20
C PRO A 277 12.95 26.22 -79.08
N VAL A 278 13.39 26.91 -80.14
CA VAL A 278 12.56 27.35 -81.27
C VAL A 278 13.35 27.12 -82.57
N TYR A 279 13.06 25.98 -83.20
CA TYR A 279 13.26 25.62 -84.62
C TYR A 279 14.67 25.58 -85.27
N ALA A 280 14.94 24.38 -85.81
CA ALA A 280 15.40 24.06 -87.16
C ALA A 280 16.86 24.33 -87.62
N ASP A 281 17.27 23.39 -88.48
CA ASP A 281 18.32 23.39 -89.51
C ASP A 281 19.82 23.21 -89.20
N GLU A 282 20.42 22.42 -90.10
CA GLU A 282 21.81 22.34 -90.59
C GLU A 282 22.95 21.82 -89.68
N ASP A 283 23.52 20.65 -90.09
CA ASP A 283 24.95 20.35 -90.37
C ASP A 283 26.07 20.73 -89.35
N THR A 284 27.15 19.96 -89.11
CA THR A 284 27.74 18.77 -89.78
C THR A 284 28.86 18.13 -88.90
N THR A 285 29.20 16.84 -89.15
CA THR A 285 30.46 16.12 -88.76
C THR A 285 30.73 15.83 -87.26
N LYS A 286 31.31 14.69 -86.82
CA LYS A 286 32.05 13.58 -87.49
C LYS A 286 32.08 12.28 -86.62
N LEU A 287 31.99 11.10 -87.26
CA LEU A 287 32.35 9.72 -86.82
C LEU A 287 31.54 9.09 -85.65
N GLU A 288 30.74 8.01 -85.80
CA GLU A 288 30.95 6.62 -86.34
C GLU A 288 31.41 5.60 -85.27
N ASN A 289 31.00 4.31 -85.22
CA ASN A 289 30.23 3.44 -86.13
C ASN A 289 29.51 2.28 -85.36
N VAL A 290 28.43 1.72 -85.94
CA VAL A 290 27.99 0.28 -85.96
C VAL A 290 26.45 0.10 -86.01
N SER A 291 25.98 -0.58 -87.07
CA SER A 291 24.70 -1.32 -87.20
C SER A 291 23.34 -0.62 -87.14
N ARG A 292 22.94 0.06 -88.23
CA ARG A 292 21.67 -0.20 -88.98
C ARG A 292 21.47 0.76 -90.16
N CYS A 293 21.71 0.29 -91.38
CA CYS A 293 20.95 0.72 -92.56
C CYS A 293 21.14 -0.29 -93.70
N GLY A 294 20.04 -0.67 -94.35
CA GLY A 294 20.06 -1.37 -95.63
C GLY A 294 19.04 -0.70 -96.53
N CYS A 295 19.51 0.17 -97.43
CA CYS A 295 18.79 0.83 -98.52
C CYS A 295 19.82 1.60 -99.38
N ASP A 296 20.78 0.89 -100.00
CA ASP A 296 21.76 1.52 -100.92
C ASP A 296 22.36 0.50 -101.92
N TYR A 297 21.56 -0.47 -102.35
CA TYR A 297 21.97 -1.55 -103.27
C TYR A 297 21.13 -1.66 -104.55
N GLU A 298 20.31 -0.64 -104.86
CA GLU A 298 19.48 -0.62 -106.07
C GLU A 298 20.03 0.31 -107.17
N ALA A 299 20.50 1.52 -106.83
CA ALA A 299 21.00 2.50 -107.81
C ALA A 299 22.22 1.99 -108.64
N LYS A 300 23.16 1.25 -108.04
CA LYS A 300 24.31 0.67 -108.77
C LYS A 300 24.02 -0.66 -109.48
N SER A 301 22.85 -1.27 -109.24
CA SER A 301 22.43 -2.47 -109.99
C SER A 301 21.80 -2.10 -111.35
N GLU A 302 21.28 -0.89 -111.49
CA GLU A 302 20.67 -0.42 -112.74
C GLU A 302 21.72 0.08 -113.74
N GLU A 303 22.77 0.75 -113.28
CA GLU A 303 23.93 1.16 -114.10
C GLU A 303 24.59 -0.05 -114.80
N ILE A 304 24.84 -1.13 -114.05
CA ILE A 304 25.45 -2.37 -114.59
C ILE A 304 24.49 -3.15 -115.52
N LYS A 305 23.17 -3.01 -115.34
CA LYS A 305 22.18 -3.57 -116.29
C LYS A 305 22.17 -2.77 -117.60
N ALA A 306 22.27 -1.44 -117.53
CA ALA A 306 22.32 -0.57 -118.71
C ALA A 306 23.59 -0.83 -119.57
N GLU A 307 24.76 -1.00 -118.95
CA GLU A 307 25.99 -1.34 -119.68
C GLU A 307 25.94 -2.74 -120.31
N ARG A 308 25.38 -3.74 -119.61
CA ARG A 308 25.17 -5.09 -120.17
C ARG A 308 24.29 -5.03 -121.42
N ASP A 309 23.21 -4.28 -121.37
CA ASP A 309 22.24 -4.21 -122.47
C ASP A 309 22.76 -3.37 -123.65
N TYR A 310 23.69 -2.43 -123.41
CA TYR A 310 24.45 -1.75 -124.46
C TYR A 310 25.34 -2.74 -125.25
N TYR A 311 26.15 -3.55 -124.56
CA TYR A 311 27.05 -4.50 -125.22
C TYR A 311 26.33 -5.70 -125.84
N CYS A 312 25.21 -6.17 -125.29
CA CYS A 312 24.39 -7.21 -125.93
C CYS A 312 23.82 -6.76 -127.28
N ASN A 313 23.45 -5.48 -127.43
CA ASN A 313 22.95 -4.95 -128.70
C ASN A 313 24.05 -4.75 -129.75
N GLU A 314 25.25 -4.30 -129.38
CA GLU A 314 26.35 -4.10 -130.34
C GLU A 314 26.99 -5.44 -130.77
N LEU A 315 26.96 -6.48 -129.92
CA LEU A 315 27.40 -7.83 -130.30
C LEU A 315 26.45 -8.47 -131.33
N HIS A 316 25.14 -8.21 -131.22
CA HIS A 316 24.16 -8.61 -132.24
C HIS A 316 24.40 -7.87 -133.58
N ARG A 317 24.76 -6.57 -133.51
CA ARG A 317 25.05 -5.72 -134.68
C ARG A 317 26.33 -6.10 -135.45
N LEU A 318 27.27 -6.79 -134.79
CA LEU A 318 28.52 -7.26 -135.41
C LEU A 318 28.44 -8.72 -135.88
N GLN A 319 27.50 -9.52 -135.36
CA GLN A 319 27.22 -10.86 -135.90
C GLN A 319 26.51 -10.84 -137.27
N GLU A 320 25.81 -9.76 -137.61
CA GLU A 320 25.12 -9.60 -138.90
C GLU A 320 26.06 -9.30 -140.09
N LYS A 321 27.34 -8.94 -139.84
CA LYS A 321 28.30 -8.54 -140.89
C LYS A 321 29.31 -9.60 -141.31
N VAL A 322 29.24 -10.81 -140.74
CA VAL A 322 30.17 -11.92 -141.04
C VAL A 322 29.51 -13.04 -141.89
N TYR A 323 28.22 -12.91 -142.24
CA TYR A 323 27.48 -13.92 -143.01
C TYR A 323 27.67 -13.83 -144.54
N ASN A 324 28.35 -12.82 -145.08
CA ASN A 324 28.47 -12.59 -146.53
C ASN A 324 29.90 -12.30 -147.00
N ALA A 325 30.69 -13.34 -147.32
CA ALA A 325 31.54 -13.46 -148.53
C ALA A 325 32.62 -14.57 -148.43
N GLU A 326 32.38 -15.77 -148.98
CA GLU A 326 33.45 -16.67 -149.47
C GLU A 326 32.91 -17.84 -150.34
N ARG A 327 33.39 -17.98 -151.60
CA ARG A 327 33.63 -19.26 -152.37
C ARG A 327 33.86 -19.09 -153.91
N ILE A 328 34.79 -19.93 -154.45
CA ILE A 328 34.88 -20.56 -155.83
C ILE A 328 35.42 -19.68 -157.01
N HIS A 329 36.23 -20.10 -158.02
CA HIS A 329 36.93 -21.37 -158.42
C HIS A 329 38.19 -21.13 -159.36
N ASP A 330 38.62 -22.11 -160.18
CA ASP A 330 39.96 -22.26 -160.83
C ASP A 330 40.06 -22.38 -162.41
N PHE A 331 41.32 -22.29 -162.94
CA PHE A 331 42.04 -23.15 -163.96
C PHE A 331 41.93 -23.08 -165.53
N ARG A 332 43.10 -23.26 -166.22
CA ARG A 332 43.45 -24.19 -167.39
C ARG A 332 44.21 -23.59 -168.66
N CYS A 333 44.78 -24.44 -169.55
CA CYS A 333 45.80 -24.16 -170.63
C CYS A 333 45.66 -24.95 -171.98
N CYS A 334 46.23 -24.42 -173.12
CA CYS A 334 47.15 -25.09 -174.12
C CYS A 334 46.83 -25.24 -175.68
N ASN A 335 47.65 -24.58 -176.56
CA ASN A 335 48.38 -24.95 -177.86
C ASN A 335 47.85 -25.39 -179.28
N ARG A 336 48.65 -25.01 -180.36
CA ARG A 336 48.94 -25.58 -181.75
C ARG A 336 48.24 -25.03 -183.06
N THR A 337 48.70 -25.10 -184.36
CA THR A 337 50.01 -25.22 -185.17
C THR A 337 49.83 -25.01 -186.73
N ASP A 338 50.94 -24.91 -187.55
CA ASP A 338 51.13 -25.26 -189.02
C ASP A 338 50.70 -24.25 -190.17
N ARG A 339 51.16 -24.21 -191.48
CA ARG A 339 52.16 -24.94 -192.36
C ARG A 339 52.54 -24.23 -193.75
N LEU A 340 53.56 -24.77 -194.49
CA LEU A 340 53.86 -24.74 -196.00
C LEU A 340 54.44 -23.44 -196.66
N SER A 341 55.08 -23.36 -197.88
CA SER A 341 55.57 -24.26 -199.01
C SER A 341 56.73 -23.61 -199.88
N ASP A 342 57.20 -24.18 -201.03
CA ASP A 342 58.51 -23.83 -201.71
C ASP A 342 58.62 -23.98 -203.28
N PHE A 343 59.75 -23.48 -203.89
CA PHE A 343 60.41 -23.79 -205.21
C PHE A 343 60.71 -22.61 -206.19
N THR A 344 61.89 -21.97 -206.09
CA THR A 344 62.64 -21.34 -207.22
C THR A 344 64.09 -21.01 -206.79
N LEU A 345 64.94 -22.05 -206.81
CA LEU A 345 66.13 -22.18 -205.94
C LEU A 345 67.40 -21.38 -206.32
N LEU A 346 67.45 -20.69 -207.47
CA LEU A 346 68.72 -20.12 -208.00
C LEU A 346 68.88 -18.58 -207.91
N LYS A 347 67.92 -17.87 -207.29
CA LYS A 347 68.15 -16.50 -206.76
C LYS A 347 68.38 -16.46 -205.24
N LYS A 348 68.17 -17.58 -204.53
CA LYS A 348 68.15 -17.63 -203.05
C LYS A 348 69.48 -17.26 -202.37
N MET A 349 70.63 -17.72 -202.88
CA MET A 349 71.93 -17.54 -202.19
C MET A 349 72.33 -16.08 -201.89
N GLN A 350 71.92 -15.09 -202.69
CA GLN A 350 72.25 -13.68 -202.43
C GLN A 350 71.30 -13.03 -201.41
N THR A 351 70.10 -13.59 -201.21
CA THR A 351 69.10 -13.10 -200.26
C THR A 351 69.17 -13.79 -198.89
N ASP A 352 69.51 -15.08 -198.86
CA ASP A 352 69.58 -15.88 -197.63
C ASP A 352 70.60 -15.32 -196.62
N MET A 353 71.70 -14.74 -197.12
CA MET A 353 72.74 -14.12 -196.27
C MET A 353 72.26 -12.87 -195.51
N ASN A 354 71.28 -12.13 -196.04
CA ASN A 354 70.72 -10.96 -195.36
C ASN A 354 69.65 -11.36 -194.33
N ILE A 355 68.82 -12.36 -194.63
CA ILE A 355 67.79 -12.87 -193.71
C ILE A 355 68.42 -13.42 -192.42
N ALA A 356 69.53 -14.16 -192.54
CA ALA A 356 70.24 -14.72 -191.39
C ALA A 356 70.82 -13.66 -190.41
N ARG A 357 71.00 -12.40 -190.83
CA ARG A 357 71.41 -11.30 -189.92
C ARG A 357 70.24 -10.77 -189.09
N GLU A 358 69.08 -10.59 -189.72
CA GLU A 358 67.87 -10.10 -189.05
C GLU A 358 67.38 -11.09 -187.98
N GLU A 359 67.43 -12.39 -188.28
CA GLU A 359 66.99 -13.46 -187.37
C GLU A 359 67.86 -13.56 -186.11
N ASN A 360 69.18 -13.40 -186.26
CA ASN A 360 70.13 -13.43 -185.14
C ASN A 360 69.94 -12.23 -184.18
N LYS A 361 69.58 -11.07 -184.72
CA LYS A 361 69.23 -9.88 -183.92
C LYS A 361 67.97 -10.11 -183.08
N ARG A 362 66.96 -10.77 -183.65
CA ARG A 362 65.70 -11.09 -182.96
C ARG A 362 65.90 -12.04 -181.76
N LEU A 363 66.78 -13.05 -181.92
CA LEU A 363 67.13 -13.97 -180.83
C LEU A 363 67.87 -13.28 -179.68
N GLN A 364 68.67 -12.23 -179.95
CA GLN A 364 69.31 -11.44 -178.88
C GLN A 364 68.29 -10.65 -178.05
N GLU A 365 67.24 -10.11 -178.68
CA GLU A 365 66.18 -9.36 -177.99
C GLU A 365 65.34 -10.28 -177.06
N GLU A 366 65.02 -11.51 -177.50
CA GLU A 366 64.28 -12.49 -176.71
C GLU A 366 65.05 -12.93 -175.44
N VAL A 367 66.37 -13.15 -175.55
CA VAL A 367 67.24 -13.49 -174.40
C VAL A 367 67.31 -12.36 -173.36
N VAL A 368 67.26 -11.10 -173.79
CA VAL A 368 67.21 -9.95 -172.86
C VAL A 368 65.87 -9.89 -172.12
N CYS A 369 64.76 -10.15 -172.81
CA CYS A 369 63.43 -10.16 -172.19
C CYS A 369 63.31 -11.24 -171.09
N LEU A 370 63.76 -12.46 -171.38
CA LEU A 370 63.75 -13.57 -170.41
C LEU A 370 64.65 -13.32 -169.19
N ARG A 371 65.78 -12.62 -169.36
CA ARG A 371 66.64 -12.21 -168.23
C ARG A 371 65.98 -11.19 -167.31
N ASN A 372 65.13 -10.31 -167.83
CA ASN A 372 64.42 -9.32 -167.01
C ASN A 372 63.31 -9.96 -166.18
N GLN A 373 62.51 -10.88 -166.76
CA GLN A 373 61.51 -11.65 -166.01
C GLN A 373 62.13 -12.45 -164.85
N MET A 374 63.30 -13.05 -165.05
CA MET A 374 64.04 -13.75 -163.99
C MET A 374 64.45 -12.84 -162.82
N LYS A 375 64.78 -11.56 -163.07
CA LYS A 375 65.06 -10.58 -162.01
C LYS A 375 63.80 -10.20 -161.22
N GLU A 376 62.71 -9.94 -161.91
CA GLU A 376 61.43 -9.57 -161.28
C GLU A 376 60.92 -10.69 -160.37
N PHE A 377 60.99 -11.94 -160.82
CA PHE A 377 60.61 -13.10 -160.01
C PHE A 377 61.50 -13.28 -158.76
N SER A 378 62.80 -12.99 -158.88
CA SER A 378 63.72 -13.01 -157.73
C SER A 378 63.39 -11.94 -156.69
N ASN A 379 63.04 -10.73 -157.12
CA ASN A 379 62.66 -9.64 -156.22
C ASN A 379 61.36 -9.97 -155.48
N TYR A 380 60.32 -10.44 -156.18
CA TYR A 380 59.04 -10.84 -155.58
C TYR A 380 59.23 -11.91 -154.50
N LYS A 381 60.07 -12.92 -154.76
CA LYS A 381 60.40 -13.95 -153.76
C LYS A 381 61.11 -13.38 -152.54
N GLN A 382 62.01 -12.42 -152.71
CA GLN A 382 62.73 -11.79 -151.60
C GLN A 382 61.80 -10.97 -150.71
N ASP A 383 60.85 -10.23 -151.29
CA ASP A 383 59.90 -9.42 -150.51
C ASP A 383 58.83 -10.27 -149.82
N SER A 384 58.37 -11.35 -150.46
CA SER A 384 57.53 -12.37 -149.81
C SER A 384 58.19 -12.96 -148.56
N ASN A 385 59.48 -13.33 -148.66
CA ASN A 385 60.24 -13.88 -147.53
C ASN A 385 60.35 -12.88 -146.35
N LYS A 386 60.63 -11.58 -146.62
CA LYS A 386 60.67 -10.54 -145.57
C LYS A 386 59.32 -10.41 -144.84
N LEU A 387 58.22 -10.51 -145.59
CA LEU A 387 56.87 -10.36 -145.04
C LEU A 387 56.51 -11.54 -144.12
N VAL A 388 56.93 -12.77 -144.48
CA VAL A 388 56.82 -13.96 -143.62
C VAL A 388 57.72 -13.85 -142.39
N GLU A 389 58.99 -13.42 -142.51
CA GLU A 389 59.86 -13.22 -141.34
C GLU A 389 59.30 -12.19 -140.35
N ASN A 390 58.74 -11.08 -140.84
CA ASN A 390 58.11 -10.08 -139.98
C ASN A 390 56.87 -10.62 -139.28
N HIS A 391 56.11 -11.50 -139.93
CA HIS A 391 54.98 -12.18 -139.29
C HIS A 391 55.44 -13.18 -138.21
N ILE A 392 56.49 -13.95 -138.47
CA ILE A 392 57.10 -14.86 -137.47
C ILE A 392 57.59 -14.08 -136.25
N LYS A 393 58.36 -13.00 -136.44
CA LYS A 393 58.84 -12.14 -135.34
C LYS A 393 57.69 -11.56 -134.51
N LYS A 394 56.57 -11.21 -135.15
CA LYS A 394 55.37 -10.73 -134.45
C LYS A 394 54.73 -11.86 -133.62
N LEU A 395 54.56 -13.05 -134.19
CA LEU A 395 54.04 -14.22 -133.45
C LEU A 395 54.95 -14.65 -132.29
N GLU A 396 56.28 -14.52 -132.43
CA GLU A 396 57.24 -14.79 -131.35
C GLU A 396 57.14 -13.75 -130.22
N TYR A 397 56.95 -12.47 -130.56
CA TYR A 397 56.68 -11.41 -129.59
C TYR A 397 55.34 -11.62 -128.87
N ASP A 398 54.27 -11.93 -129.62
CA ASP A 398 52.94 -12.21 -129.08
C ASP A 398 52.96 -13.47 -128.18
N LYS A 399 53.73 -14.50 -128.54
CA LYS A 399 53.98 -15.67 -127.69
C LYS A 399 54.75 -15.32 -126.41
N GLY A 400 55.78 -14.47 -126.50
CA GLY A 400 56.56 -14.02 -125.36
C GLY A 400 55.72 -13.23 -124.36
N THR A 401 54.94 -12.26 -124.85
CA THR A 401 54.02 -11.46 -124.02
C THR A 401 52.92 -12.30 -123.39
N LEU A 402 52.27 -13.21 -124.14
CA LEU A 402 51.29 -14.15 -123.59
C LEU A 402 51.89 -15.09 -122.53
N THR A 403 53.14 -15.51 -122.69
CA THR A 403 53.83 -16.35 -121.68
C THR A 403 54.07 -15.56 -120.39
N SER A 404 54.47 -14.29 -120.49
CA SER A 404 54.61 -13.38 -119.33
C SER A 404 53.28 -13.15 -118.61
N VAL A 405 52.21 -12.85 -119.36
CA VAL A 405 50.87 -12.66 -118.79
C VAL A 405 50.37 -13.94 -118.10
N ASN A 406 50.67 -15.12 -118.66
CA ASN A 406 50.31 -16.40 -118.04
C ASN A 406 51.09 -16.67 -116.75
N SER A 407 52.39 -16.30 -116.66
CA SER A 407 53.12 -16.37 -115.39
C SER A 407 52.57 -15.38 -114.35
N ASP A 408 52.17 -14.17 -114.76
CA ASP A 408 51.59 -13.16 -113.88
C ASP A 408 50.19 -13.55 -113.38
N LEU A 409 49.39 -14.22 -114.21
CA LEU A 409 48.10 -14.77 -113.80
C LEU A 409 48.27 -15.96 -112.85
N LYS A 410 49.27 -16.83 -113.06
CA LYS A 410 49.58 -17.92 -112.14
C LYS A 410 50.09 -17.44 -110.79
N SER A 411 50.96 -16.43 -110.73
CA SER A 411 51.43 -15.87 -109.47
C SER A 411 50.31 -15.16 -108.70
N LYS A 412 49.42 -14.45 -109.41
CA LYS A 412 48.20 -13.90 -108.83
C LYS A 412 47.27 -14.99 -108.30
N LEU A 413 47.02 -16.06 -109.06
CA LEU A 413 46.19 -17.20 -108.66
C LEU A 413 46.73 -17.84 -107.38
N GLN A 414 48.02 -18.19 -107.33
CA GLN A 414 48.67 -18.72 -106.12
C GLN A 414 48.50 -17.75 -104.94
N SER A 415 48.74 -16.45 -105.14
CA SER A 415 48.57 -15.46 -104.07
C SER A 415 47.12 -15.29 -103.59
N THR A 416 46.12 -15.69 -104.40
CA THR A 416 44.71 -15.74 -103.97
C THR A 416 44.37 -17.07 -103.29
N GLU A 417 44.95 -18.18 -103.73
CA GLU A 417 44.81 -19.49 -103.09
C GLU A 417 45.43 -19.48 -101.68
N ASP A 418 46.63 -18.92 -101.52
CA ASP A 418 47.31 -18.75 -100.24
C ASP A 418 46.46 -17.92 -99.25
N LYS A 419 45.84 -16.83 -99.74
CA LYS A 419 44.93 -15.99 -98.94
C LYS A 419 43.64 -16.72 -98.58
N ILE A 420 43.06 -17.50 -99.49
CA ILE A 420 41.90 -18.34 -99.20
C ILE A 420 42.24 -19.37 -98.12
N HIS A 421 43.46 -19.94 -98.16
CA HIS A 421 43.93 -20.87 -97.14
C HIS A 421 44.10 -20.18 -95.78
N GLU A 422 44.76 -19.02 -95.73
CA GLU A 422 44.92 -18.21 -94.51
C GLU A 422 43.56 -17.81 -93.89
N PHE A 423 42.58 -17.43 -94.73
CA PHE A 423 41.22 -17.16 -94.26
C PHE A 423 40.50 -18.42 -93.77
N ALA A 424 40.69 -19.58 -94.42
CA ALA A 424 40.12 -20.84 -93.96
C ALA A 424 40.69 -21.28 -92.59
N GLU A 425 41.99 -21.11 -92.36
CA GLU A 425 42.62 -21.35 -91.06
C GLU A 425 42.09 -20.40 -89.98
N LYS A 426 41.97 -19.10 -90.29
CA LYS A 426 41.37 -18.10 -89.37
C LYS A 426 39.91 -18.43 -89.04
N ILE A 427 39.11 -18.86 -90.01
CA ILE A 427 37.72 -19.31 -89.78
C ILE A 427 37.70 -20.56 -88.88
N SER A 428 38.60 -21.51 -89.11
CA SER A 428 38.72 -22.72 -88.28
C SER A 428 39.07 -22.37 -86.83
N PHE A 429 40.08 -21.51 -86.62
CA PHE A 429 40.49 -21.03 -85.30
C PHE A 429 39.35 -20.30 -84.56
N LEU A 430 38.71 -19.32 -85.21
CA LEU A 430 37.58 -18.59 -84.61
C LEU A 430 36.38 -19.52 -84.31
N THR A 431 36.16 -20.55 -85.13
CA THR A 431 35.13 -21.57 -84.88
C THR A 431 35.47 -22.41 -83.64
N GLN A 432 36.74 -22.76 -83.44
CA GLN A 432 37.22 -23.45 -82.26
C GLN A 432 37.09 -22.59 -80.99
N GLU A 433 37.47 -21.31 -81.06
CA GLU A 433 37.29 -20.37 -79.96
C GLU A 433 35.81 -20.19 -79.60
N LEU A 434 34.94 -19.98 -80.59
CA LEU A 434 33.49 -19.88 -80.37
C LEU A 434 32.93 -21.12 -79.68
N ASN A 435 33.40 -22.33 -80.04
CA ASN A 435 33.00 -23.56 -79.37
C ASN A 435 33.53 -23.66 -77.93
N ASN A 436 34.76 -23.19 -77.66
CA ASN A 436 35.30 -23.08 -76.31
C ASN A 436 34.46 -22.11 -75.45
N TYR A 437 34.11 -20.93 -75.99
CA TYR A 437 33.22 -19.99 -75.32
C TYR A 437 31.81 -20.56 -75.07
N LYS A 438 31.23 -21.32 -76.00
CA LYS A 438 29.96 -22.03 -75.79
C LYS A 438 30.04 -23.05 -74.63
N VAL A 439 31.15 -23.80 -74.52
CA VAL A 439 31.36 -24.75 -73.41
C VAL A 439 31.49 -24.00 -72.07
N LYS A 440 32.29 -22.93 -72.02
CA LYS A 440 32.45 -22.08 -70.83
C LYS A 440 31.11 -21.45 -70.41
N TYR A 441 30.34 -20.92 -71.35
CA TYR A 441 29.00 -20.37 -71.11
C TYR A 441 28.04 -21.43 -70.55
N ASN A 442 28.00 -22.63 -71.14
CA ASN A 442 27.15 -23.72 -70.65
C ASN A 442 27.57 -24.22 -69.25
N HIS A 443 28.87 -24.20 -68.93
CA HIS A 443 29.36 -24.50 -67.59
C HIS A 443 28.94 -23.42 -66.58
N LEU A 444 29.13 -22.14 -66.92
CA LEU A 444 28.69 -21.01 -66.08
C LEU A 444 27.18 -21.03 -65.85
N LYS A 445 26.38 -21.35 -66.88
CA LYS A 445 24.92 -21.51 -66.77
C LYS A 445 24.52 -22.63 -65.79
N LYS A 446 25.27 -23.75 -65.77
CA LYS A 446 25.05 -24.83 -64.79
C LYS A 446 25.44 -24.40 -63.36
N ILE A 447 26.54 -23.67 -63.20
CA ILE A 447 26.95 -23.13 -61.90
C ILE A 447 25.92 -22.14 -61.37
N ASN A 448 25.46 -21.19 -62.19
CA ASN A 448 24.44 -20.24 -61.78
C ASN A 448 23.15 -20.95 -61.36
N LEU A 449 22.65 -21.91 -62.15
CA LEU A 449 21.46 -22.70 -61.76
C LEU A 449 21.65 -23.45 -60.43
N HIS A 450 22.85 -23.99 -60.17
CA HIS A 450 23.15 -24.63 -58.90
C HIS A 450 23.22 -23.62 -57.73
N LEU A 451 23.79 -22.45 -57.96
CA LEU A 451 23.82 -21.35 -56.98
C LEU A 451 22.40 -20.85 -56.68
N ASP A 452 21.55 -20.64 -57.69
CA ASP A 452 20.15 -20.23 -57.55
C ASP A 452 19.34 -21.25 -56.72
N LEU A 453 19.54 -22.55 -56.96
CA LEU A 453 18.91 -23.62 -56.18
C LEU A 453 19.44 -23.67 -54.74
N SER A 454 20.75 -23.50 -54.54
CA SER A 454 21.36 -23.45 -53.21
C SER A 454 20.89 -22.23 -52.40
N LEU A 455 20.78 -21.07 -53.06
CA LEU A 455 20.23 -19.85 -52.47
C LEU A 455 18.77 -20.05 -52.06
N LYS A 456 17.91 -20.57 -52.94
CA LYS A 456 16.50 -20.87 -52.60
C LYS A 456 16.36 -21.84 -51.44
N ASN A 457 17.21 -22.87 -51.36
CA ASN A 457 17.21 -23.81 -50.25
C ASN A 457 17.66 -23.13 -48.93
N ASN A 458 18.68 -22.27 -48.97
CA ASN A 458 19.14 -21.51 -47.81
C ASN A 458 18.11 -20.45 -47.37
N GLU A 459 17.42 -19.79 -48.31
CA GLU A 459 16.31 -18.87 -48.04
C GLU A 459 15.12 -19.60 -47.38
N ALA A 460 14.77 -20.79 -47.88
CA ALA A 460 13.72 -21.61 -47.28
C ALA A 460 14.10 -22.09 -45.86
N ALA A 461 15.34 -22.52 -45.66
CA ALA A 461 15.84 -22.90 -44.34
C ALA A 461 15.87 -21.70 -43.37
N ALA A 462 16.31 -20.52 -43.83
CA ALA A 462 16.30 -19.29 -43.05
C ALA A 462 14.87 -18.92 -42.61
N LYS A 463 13.91 -18.92 -43.55
CA LYS A 463 12.49 -18.68 -43.25
C LYS A 463 11.90 -19.68 -42.25
N GLN A 464 12.29 -20.96 -42.33
CA GLN A 464 11.87 -21.95 -41.33
C GLN A 464 12.45 -21.62 -39.95
N THR A 465 13.75 -21.31 -39.86
CA THR A 465 14.37 -20.93 -38.57
C THR A 465 13.81 -19.63 -37.99
N GLU A 466 13.42 -18.67 -38.85
CA GLU A 466 12.73 -17.44 -38.45
C GLU A 466 11.34 -17.76 -37.89
N LEU A 467 10.58 -18.65 -38.53
CA LEU A 467 9.27 -19.11 -38.06
C LEU A 467 9.37 -19.86 -36.72
N ASP A 468 10.34 -20.77 -36.58
CA ASP A 468 10.60 -21.51 -35.34
C ASP A 468 11.04 -20.57 -34.19
N LEU A 469 11.83 -19.53 -34.51
CA LEU A 469 12.21 -18.49 -33.57
C LEU A 469 10.99 -17.64 -33.15
N ASN A 470 10.15 -17.23 -34.09
CA ASN A 470 8.94 -16.47 -33.81
C ASN A 470 7.95 -17.26 -32.93
N GLN A 471 7.78 -18.57 -33.19
CA GLN A 471 7.01 -19.46 -32.30
C GLN A 471 7.62 -19.55 -30.90
N SER A 472 8.95 -19.63 -30.80
CA SER A 472 9.67 -19.66 -29.53
C SER A 472 9.53 -18.34 -28.75
N MET A 473 9.57 -17.21 -29.45
CA MET A 473 9.33 -15.88 -28.87
C MET A 473 7.88 -15.71 -28.38
N ALA A 474 6.89 -16.12 -29.18
CA ALA A 474 5.49 -16.12 -28.75
C ALA A 474 5.28 -16.96 -27.49
N ARG A 475 5.90 -18.16 -27.43
CA ARG A 475 5.88 -19.02 -26.24
C ARG A 475 6.58 -18.38 -25.04
N LEU A 476 7.70 -17.69 -25.24
CA LEU A 476 8.37 -16.94 -24.18
C LEU A 476 7.47 -15.83 -23.64
N HIS A 477 6.77 -15.06 -24.48
CA HIS A 477 5.85 -14.02 -24.01
C HIS A 477 4.65 -14.57 -23.22
N VAL A 478 4.11 -15.75 -23.59
CA VAL A 478 3.09 -16.43 -22.78
C VAL A 478 3.64 -16.79 -21.41
N LEU A 479 4.83 -17.42 -21.36
CA LEU A 479 5.50 -17.76 -20.10
C LEU A 479 5.85 -16.52 -19.27
N GLU A 480 6.27 -15.41 -19.88
CA GLU A 480 6.51 -14.14 -19.19
C GLU A 480 5.24 -13.55 -18.57
N LYS A 481 4.08 -13.69 -19.25
CA LYS A 481 2.79 -13.26 -18.72
C LYS A 481 2.34 -14.12 -17.54
N GLU A 482 2.49 -15.44 -17.65
CA GLU A 482 2.25 -16.37 -16.53
C GLU A 482 3.19 -16.10 -15.34
N LEU A 483 4.47 -15.79 -15.61
CA LEU A 483 5.47 -15.47 -14.58
C LEU A 483 5.18 -14.10 -13.92
N LYS A 484 4.62 -13.12 -14.64
CA LYS A 484 4.12 -11.87 -14.06
C LYS A 484 2.90 -12.12 -13.16
N SER A 485 1.89 -12.82 -13.66
CA SER A 485 0.67 -13.13 -12.91
C SER A 485 0.95 -13.92 -11.62
N THR A 486 1.80 -14.95 -11.69
CA THR A 486 2.23 -15.72 -10.50
C THR A 486 3.09 -14.90 -9.54
N ARG A 487 3.89 -13.93 -10.02
CA ARG A 487 4.59 -12.97 -9.13
C ARG A 487 3.62 -12.04 -8.41
N GLU A 488 2.59 -11.55 -9.10
CA GLU A 488 1.53 -10.71 -8.52
C GLU A 488 0.75 -11.49 -7.46
N GLU A 489 0.36 -12.74 -7.74
CA GLU A 489 -0.26 -13.65 -6.77
C GLU A 489 0.64 -13.91 -5.55
N ILE A 490 1.94 -14.16 -5.76
CA ILE A 490 2.91 -14.29 -4.65
C ILE A 490 3.02 -13.00 -3.82
N ILE A 491 2.87 -11.81 -4.42
CA ILE A 491 2.87 -10.53 -3.71
C ILE A 491 1.58 -10.38 -2.89
N LEU A 492 0.41 -10.74 -3.44
CA LEU A 492 -0.87 -10.73 -2.73
C LEU A 492 -0.85 -11.70 -1.55
N LEU A 493 -0.49 -12.97 -1.76
CA LEU A 493 -0.36 -13.98 -0.71
C LEU A 493 0.66 -13.59 0.38
N LYS A 494 1.72 -12.84 0.02
CA LYS A 494 2.65 -12.28 1.01
C LYS A 494 2.04 -11.14 1.83
N LYS A 495 1.22 -10.28 1.22
CA LYS A 495 0.48 -9.22 1.94
C LYS A 495 -0.55 -9.83 2.88
N GLU A 496 -1.39 -10.74 2.40
CA GLU A 496 -2.37 -11.46 3.23
C GLU A 496 -1.69 -12.19 4.40
N LYS A 497 -0.58 -12.88 4.15
CA LYS A 497 0.20 -13.53 5.20
C LYS A 497 0.77 -12.55 6.23
N GLN A 498 1.13 -11.33 5.82
CA GLN A 498 1.61 -10.29 6.73
C GLN A 498 0.45 -9.71 7.55
N GLU A 499 -0.69 -9.42 6.92
CA GLU A 499 -1.90 -8.94 7.59
C GLU A 499 -2.44 -9.97 8.60
N VAL A 500 -2.44 -11.26 8.27
CA VAL A 500 -2.81 -12.34 9.21
C VAL A 500 -1.85 -12.41 10.40
N ARG A 501 -0.54 -12.15 10.20
CA ARG A 501 0.44 -12.08 11.30
C ARG A 501 0.22 -10.86 12.18
N GLU A 502 -0.08 -9.70 11.60
CA GLU A 502 -0.37 -8.48 12.34
C GLU A 502 -1.68 -8.60 13.13
N ASN A 503 -2.71 -9.21 12.55
CA ASN A 503 -3.94 -9.55 13.25
C ASN A 503 -3.71 -10.57 14.37
N LEU A 504 -2.85 -11.58 14.18
CA LEU A 504 -2.47 -12.53 15.23
C LEU A 504 -1.75 -11.83 16.39
N LEU A 505 -0.75 -10.99 16.10
CA LEU A 505 -0.04 -10.19 17.11
C LEU A 505 -0.97 -9.24 17.86
N ARG A 506 -1.94 -8.62 17.17
CA ARG A 506 -2.96 -7.78 17.80
C ARG A 506 -3.85 -8.62 18.73
N LEU A 507 -4.35 -9.77 18.28
CA LEU A 507 -5.15 -10.69 19.10
C LEU A 507 -4.39 -11.23 20.32
N ASP A 508 -3.10 -11.54 20.19
CA ASP A 508 -2.26 -11.93 21.32
C ASP A 508 -2.11 -10.76 22.32
N SER A 509 -1.91 -9.52 21.84
CA SER A 509 -1.86 -8.34 22.73
C SER A 509 -3.21 -8.01 23.40
N GLU A 510 -4.33 -8.17 22.70
CA GLU A 510 -5.68 -8.01 23.25
C GLU A 510 -5.97 -9.11 24.30
N LYS A 511 -5.55 -10.35 24.04
CA LYS A 511 -5.65 -11.46 24.98
C LYS A 511 -4.81 -11.22 26.23
N ASP A 512 -3.57 -10.74 26.10
CA ASP A 512 -2.72 -10.44 27.24
C ASP A 512 -3.28 -9.26 28.07
N GLU A 513 -3.85 -8.23 27.43
CA GLU A 513 -4.55 -7.14 28.11
C GLU A 513 -5.83 -7.64 28.83
N LEU A 514 -6.58 -8.56 28.22
CA LEU A 514 -7.74 -9.20 28.84
C LEU A 514 -7.35 -10.10 30.02
N LEU A 515 -6.22 -10.82 29.93
CA LEU A 515 -5.68 -11.61 31.05
C LEU A 515 -5.28 -10.71 32.21
N LEU A 516 -4.56 -9.61 31.97
CA LEU A 516 -4.25 -8.61 33.01
C LEU A 516 -5.52 -8.05 33.66
N LYS A 517 -6.55 -7.71 32.86
CA LYS A 517 -7.85 -7.26 33.38
C LYS A 517 -8.61 -8.34 34.17
N ILE A 518 -8.41 -9.62 33.86
CA ILE A 518 -8.97 -10.76 34.62
C ILE A 518 -8.21 -10.94 35.94
N ASP A 519 -6.89 -10.83 35.94
CA ASP A 519 -6.06 -10.91 37.15
C ASP A 519 -6.36 -9.76 38.10
N ASP A 520 -6.46 -8.52 37.61
CA ASP A 520 -6.88 -7.35 38.40
C ASP A 520 -8.27 -7.56 39.02
N LYS A 521 -9.24 -8.04 38.23
CA LYS A 521 -10.58 -8.39 38.75
C LYS A 521 -10.52 -9.50 39.78
N THR A 522 -9.69 -10.52 39.59
CA THR A 522 -9.50 -11.64 40.53
C THR A 522 -8.87 -11.16 41.84
N ILE A 523 -7.93 -10.21 41.77
CA ILE A 523 -7.34 -9.53 42.94
C ILE A 523 -8.38 -8.68 43.66
N ILE A 524 -9.26 -7.96 42.93
CA ILE A 524 -10.35 -7.17 43.51
C ILE A 524 -11.38 -8.07 44.20
N ILE A 525 -11.84 -9.14 43.54
CA ILE A 525 -12.73 -10.16 44.13
C ILE A 525 -12.09 -10.72 45.41
N SER A 526 -10.82 -11.14 45.35
CA SER A 526 -10.08 -11.64 46.50
C SER A 526 -9.90 -10.62 47.64
N LYS A 527 -9.99 -9.31 47.37
CA LYS A 527 -10.03 -8.27 48.42
C LYS A 527 -11.44 -8.14 49.01
N LEU A 528 -12.46 -8.06 48.16
CA LEU A 528 -13.86 -7.98 48.55
C LEU A 528 -14.31 -9.21 49.35
N ASP A 529 -13.86 -10.41 49.00
CA ASP A 529 -14.14 -11.65 49.76
C ASP A 529 -13.52 -11.60 51.16
N ARG A 530 -12.30 -11.06 51.31
CA ARG A 530 -11.68 -10.86 52.63
C ARG A 530 -12.41 -9.80 53.45
N GLU A 531 -12.89 -8.73 52.81
CA GLU A 531 -13.72 -7.71 53.47
C GLU A 531 -15.07 -8.30 53.89
N LEU A 532 -15.75 -9.05 53.02
CA LEU A 532 -16.97 -9.79 53.33
C LEU A 532 -16.76 -10.80 54.46
N GLN A 533 -15.68 -11.57 54.45
CA GLN A 533 -15.34 -12.50 55.53
C GLN A 533 -15.08 -11.76 56.85
N GLY A 534 -14.43 -10.60 56.80
CA GLY A 534 -14.27 -9.71 57.95
C GLY A 534 -15.60 -9.16 58.47
N LYS A 535 -16.51 -8.75 57.58
CA LYS A 535 -17.85 -8.28 57.93
C LYS A 535 -18.73 -9.40 58.48
N ASN A 536 -18.71 -10.59 57.90
CA ASN A 536 -19.39 -11.79 58.41
C ASN A 536 -18.88 -12.17 59.79
N SER A 537 -17.57 -12.05 60.03
CA SER A 537 -16.97 -12.24 61.37
C SER A 537 -17.44 -11.18 62.37
N GLN A 538 -17.58 -9.91 61.95
CA GLN A 538 -18.15 -8.83 62.77
C GLN A 538 -19.63 -9.08 63.08
N ILE A 539 -20.43 -9.50 62.08
CA ILE A 539 -21.85 -9.87 62.25
C ILE A 539 -21.97 -11.02 63.25
N ALA A 540 -21.22 -12.10 63.08
CA ALA A 540 -21.22 -13.24 64.01
C ALA A 540 -20.82 -12.82 65.45
N GLN A 541 -19.91 -11.86 65.62
CA GLN A 541 -19.59 -11.31 66.95
C GLN A 541 -20.74 -10.45 67.52
N ILE A 542 -21.43 -9.67 66.69
CA ILE A 542 -22.58 -8.86 67.08
C ILE A 542 -23.77 -9.76 67.45
N ASP A 543 -24.05 -10.81 66.67
CA ASP A 543 -25.10 -11.78 66.97
C ASP A 543 -24.81 -12.58 68.25
N ASN A 544 -23.54 -12.95 68.49
CA ASN A 544 -23.14 -13.54 69.78
C ASN A 544 -23.34 -12.56 70.95
N LYS A 545 -23.03 -11.26 70.77
CA LYS A 545 -23.33 -10.22 71.78
C LYS A 545 -24.82 -10.04 71.99
N LYS A 546 -25.61 -10.03 70.91
CA LYS A 546 -27.09 -9.97 70.94
C LYS A 546 -27.66 -11.16 71.70
N CYS A 547 -27.22 -12.39 71.41
CA CYS A 547 -27.65 -13.58 72.16
C CYS A 547 -27.29 -13.51 73.65
N LYS A 548 -26.08 -13.04 73.99
CA LYS A 548 -25.67 -12.83 75.40
C LYS A 548 -26.54 -11.78 76.10
N LEU A 549 -26.79 -10.63 75.46
CA LEU A 549 -27.66 -9.57 75.98
C LEU A 549 -29.11 -10.04 76.09
N GLN A 550 -29.61 -10.83 75.14
CA GLN A 550 -30.97 -11.35 75.12
C GLN A 550 -31.17 -12.41 76.22
N ALA A 551 -30.16 -13.24 76.51
CA ALA A 551 -30.15 -14.14 77.66
C ALA A 551 -30.09 -13.38 79.00
N GLN A 552 -29.27 -12.32 79.09
CA GLN A 552 -29.24 -11.43 80.26
C GLN A 552 -30.60 -10.74 80.47
N LEU A 553 -31.22 -10.25 79.41
CA LEU A 553 -32.53 -9.61 79.43
C LEU A 553 -33.62 -10.59 79.89
N GLN A 554 -33.66 -11.82 79.36
CA GLN A 554 -34.53 -12.89 79.88
C GLN A 554 -34.28 -13.24 81.36
N THR A 555 -33.04 -13.06 81.85
CA THR A 555 -32.72 -13.28 83.26
C THR A 555 -33.26 -12.13 84.11
N VAL A 556 -33.12 -10.88 83.66
CA VAL A 556 -33.70 -9.69 84.30
C VAL A 556 -35.22 -9.72 84.28
N GLU A 557 -35.85 -10.11 83.16
CA GLU A 557 -37.31 -10.32 83.07
C GLU A 557 -37.81 -11.33 84.11
N LYS A 558 -37.11 -12.47 84.28
CA LYS A 558 -37.44 -13.44 85.34
C LYS A 558 -37.29 -12.85 86.74
N MET A 559 -36.23 -12.08 87.00
CA MET A 559 -36.06 -11.40 88.29
C MET A 559 -37.14 -10.34 88.54
N LEU A 560 -37.53 -9.60 87.50
CA LEU A 560 -38.60 -8.60 87.55
C LEU A 560 -39.93 -9.29 87.86
N HIS A 561 -40.26 -10.39 87.19
CA HIS A 561 -41.48 -11.16 87.45
C HIS A 561 -41.55 -11.66 88.90
N VAL A 562 -40.43 -12.15 89.45
CA VAL A 562 -40.31 -12.53 90.87
C VAL A 562 -40.44 -11.33 91.82
N ALA A 563 -39.94 -10.15 91.43
CA ALA A 563 -40.07 -8.92 92.20
C ALA A 563 -41.51 -8.37 92.16
N GLU A 564 -42.19 -8.45 91.01
CA GLU A 564 -43.60 -8.10 90.86
C GLU A 564 -44.51 -9.01 91.69
N ASP A 565 -44.26 -10.32 91.71
CA ASP A 565 -45.06 -11.24 92.51
C ASP A 565 -44.85 -11.04 94.01
N LYS A 566 -43.61 -10.76 94.44
CA LYS A 566 -43.33 -10.27 95.81
C LYS A 566 -44.05 -8.95 96.10
N SER A 567 -44.07 -8.01 95.15
CA SER A 567 -44.77 -6.73 95.27
C SER A 567 -46.30 -6.92 95.40
N LYS A 568 -46.90 -7.81 94.60
CA LYS A 568 -48.31 -8.20 94.71
C LYS A 568 -48.61 -8.81 96.07
N ASP A 569 -47.73 -9.64 96.63
CA ASP A 569 -47.89 -10.23 97.95
C ASP A 569 -47.71 -9.22 99.09
N TYR A 570 -46.79 -8.26 98.97
CA TYR A 570 -46.72 -7.11 99.88
C TYR A 570 -47.98 -6.23 99.79
N ALA A 571 -48.50 -5.97 98.59
CA ALA A 571 -49.76 -5.23 98.42
C ALA A 571 -50.96 -5.97 99.03
N LYS A 572 -51.02 -7.31 98.96
CA LYS A 572 -52.02 -8.11 99.67
C LYS A 572 -51.87 -8.00 101.20
N LYS A 573 -50.64 -7.98 101.72
CA LYS A 573 -50.37 -7.79 103.15
C LYS A 573 -50.75 -6.38 103.62
N ASN A 574 -50.38 -5.34 102.87
CA ASN A 574 -50.76 -3.96 103.17
C ASN A 574 -52.27 -3.79 103.18
N ARG A 575 -53.01 -4.33 102.20
CA ARG A 575 -54.48 -4.30 102.20
C ARG A 575 -55.11 -4.97 103.42
N LYS A 576 -54.50 -6.04 103.96
CA LYS A 576 -54.96 -6.67 105.21
C LYS A 576 -54.70 -5.76 106.42
N LEU A 577 -53.51 -5.17 106.51
CA LEU A 577 -53.18 -4.21 107.57
C LEU A 577 -54.05 -2.94 107.49
N GLU A 578 -54.37 -2.46 106.29
CA GLU A 578 -55.33 -1.35 106.07
C GLU A 578 -56.74 -1.72 106.54
N GLN A 579 -57.22 -2.94 106.27
CA GLN A 579 -58.49 -3.44 106.79
C GLN A 579 -58.50 -3.58 108.32
N GLU A 580 -57.40 -4.09 108.90
CA GLU A 580 -57.23 -4.17 110.35
C GLU A 580 -57.23 -2.76 110.99
N ILE A 581 -56.52 -1.80 110.42
CA ILE A 581 -56.51 -0.39 110.85
C ILE A 581 -57.92 0.22 110.77
N LEU A 582 -58.65 0.03 109.67
CA LEU A 582 -60.03 0.52 109.52
C LEU A 582 -60.98 -0.10 110.56
N SER A 583 -60.83 -1.39 110.87
CA SER A 583 -61.62 -2.06 111.91
C SER A 583 -61.31 -1.52 113.32
N MET A 584 -60.03 -1.24 113.59
CA MET A 584 -59.59 -0.62 114.85
C MET A 584 -60.03 0.84 114.96
N GLN A 585 -60.06 1.59 113.85
CA GLN A 585 -60.60 2.94 113.79
C GLN A 585 -62.10 2.96 114.08
N SER A 586 -62.90 2.08 113.45
CA SER A 586 -64.34 1.94 113.75
C SER A 586 -64.56 1.63 115.23
N CYS A 587 -63.84 0.66 115.79
CA CYS A 587 -63.93 0.29 117.21
C CYS A 587 -63.56 1.47 118.14
N ASN A 588 -62.55 2.27 117.78
CA ASN A 588 -62.16 3.46 118.53
C ASN A 588 -63.18 4.61 118.41
N GLU A 589 -63.88 4.73 117.27
CA GLU A 589 -65.01 5.65 117.09
C GLU A 589 -66.24 5.21 117.90
N ASP A 590 -66.54 3.90 117.96
CA ASP A 590 -67.57 3.33 118.82
C ASP A 590 -67.28 3.64 120.30
N LEU A 591 -66.08 3.32 120.78
CA LEU A 591 -65.62 3.64 122.13
C LEU A 591 -65.62 5.15 122.41
N SER A 592 -65.27 5.99 121.43
CA SER A 592 -65.33 7.45 121.56
C SER A 592 -66.77 7.98 121.66
N ARG A 593 -67.71 7.40 120.90
CA ARG A 593 -69.15 7.72 120.98
C ARG A 593 -69.74 7.29 122.32
N GLU A 594 -69.33 6.15 122.86
CA GLU A 594 -69.68 5.71 124.22
C GLU A 594 -69.09 6.66 125.26
N ASN A 595 -67.81 7.02 125.18
CA ASN A 595 -67.15 7.98 126.08
C ASN A 595 -67.84 9.36 126.06
N GLN A 596 -68.25 9.85 124.89
CA GLN A 596 -69.03 11.08 124.77
C GLN A 596 -70.43 10.96 125.38
N THR A 597 -71.03 9.76 125.37
CA THR A 597 -72.35 9.51 125.94
C THR A 597 -72.28 9.45 127.46
N LEU A 598 -71.32 8.73 128.02
CA LEU A 598 -71.01 8.75 129.45
C LEU A 598 -70.66 10.16 129.95
N LYS A 599 -69.92 10.97 129.15
CA LYS A 599 -69.67 12.39 129.47
C LYS A 599 -70.94 13.24 129.45
N ARG A 600 -71.87 12.99 128.53
CA ARG A 600 -73.18 13.67 128.48
C ARG A 600 -74.06 13.30 129.67
N GLU A 601 -74.07 12.02 130.07
CA GLU A 601 -74.78 11.54 131.25
C GLU A 601 -74.17 12.10 132.55
N LEU A 602 -72.84 12.12 132.67
CA LEU A 602 -72.14 12.76 133.78
C LEU A 602 -72.43 14.26 133.86
N ALA A 603 -72.51 14.95 132.71
CA ALA A 603 -72.87 16.37 132.65
C ALA A 603 -74.33 16.61 133.05
N ALA A 604 -75.26 15.75 132.64
CA ALA A 604 -76.67 15.81 133.07
C ALA A 604 -76.79 15.60 134.60
N VAL A 605 -76.17 14.56 135.16
CA VAL A 605 -76.14 14.32 136.62
C VAL A 605 -75.46 15.48 137.37
N SER A 606 -74.43 16.10 136.78
CA SER A 606 -73.78 17.28 137.35
C SER A 606 -74.69 18.51 137.31
N GLN A 607 -75.48 18.69 136.25
CA GLN A 607 -76.46 19.76 136.11
C GLN A 607 -77.66 19.57 137.04
N ASP A 608 -78.11 18.33 137.24
CA ASP A 608 -79.15 17.99 138.21
C ASP A 608 -78.68 18.26 139.64
N ASN A 609 -77.45 17.82 140.00
CA ASN A 609 -76.81 18.19 141.26
C ASN A 609 -76.65 19.71 141.43
N LEU A 610 -76.32 20.44 140.36
CA LEU A 610 -76.23 21.90 140.38
C LEU A 610 -77.60 22.53 140.61
N SER A 611 -78.67 22.01 140.00
CA SER A 611 -80.04 22.51 140.18
C SER A 611 -80.56 22.26 141.60
N LEU A 612 -80.27 21.08 142.16
CA LEU A 612 -80.62 20.70 143.53
C LEU A 612 -79.83 21.54 144.54
N SER A 613 -78.55 21.76 144.27
CA SER A 613 -77.70 22.67 145.05
C SER A 613 -78.21 24.11 144.97
N GLN A 614 -78.60 24.61 143.79
CA GLN A 614 -79.16 25.96 143.63
C GLN A 614 -80.52 26.14 144.33
N ALA A 615 -81.36 25.10 144.39
CA ALA A 615 -82.60 25.14 145.18
C ALA A 615 -82.31 25.25 146.68
N LEU A 616 -81.34 24.48 147.17
CA LEU A 616 -80.88 24.50 148.56
C LEU A 616 -80.18 25.83 148.92
N GLU A 617 -79.38 26.36 147.99
CA GLU A 617 -78.65 27.63 148.09
C GLU A 617 -79.60 28.84 148.04
N LYS A 618 -80.72 28.78 147.32
CA LYS A 618 -81.78 29.82 147.37
C LYS A 618 -82.45 29.87 148.74
N SER A 619 -82.88 28.72 149.27
CA SER A 619 -83.45 28.62 150.62
C SER A 619 -82.48 29.09 151.70
N ARG A 620 -81.17 28.84 151.52
CA ARG A 620 -80.11 29.33 152.41
C ARG A 620 -79.84 30.84 152.26
N ASN A 621 -79.89 31.38 151.04
CA ASN A 621 -79.66 32.81 150.78
C ASN A 621 -80.83 33.70 151.19
N GLU A 622 -82.08 33.22 151.18
CA GLU A 622 -83.20 33.96 151.80
C GLU A 622 -82.98 34.14 153.31
N SER A 623 -82.42 33.12 153.98
CA SER A 623 -82.07 33.16 155.42
C SER A 623 -80.83 34.02 155.73
N GLU A 624 -79.87 34.12 154.80
CA GLU A 624 -78.62 34.85 155.00
C GLU A 624 -78.63 36.28 154.41
N ASN A 625 -79.46 36.61 153.43
CA ASN A 625 -79.60 37.99 152.92
C ASN A 625 -80.22 38.90 154.00
N LEU A 626 -81.19 38.38 154.76
CA LEU A 626 -81.73 39.03 155.96
C LEU A 626 -80.68 39.27 157.08
N LYS A 627 -79.50 38.66 157.00
CA LYS A 627 -78.35 38.94 157.89
C LYS A 627 -77.26 39.80 157.23
N ARG A 628 -77.02 39.63 155.92
CA ARG A 628 -75.92 40.31 155.19
C ARG A 628 -76.21 41.74 154.78
N GLU A 629 -77.47 42.09 154.50
CA GLU A 629 -77.87 43.51 154.27
C GLU A 629 -77.52 44.41 155.47
N LEU A 630 -77.43 43.84 156.68
CA LEU A 630 -77.09 44.55 157.90
C LEU A 630 -75.57 44.82 158.08
N GLN A 631 -74.69 44.12 157.33
CA GLN A 631 -73.26 44.05 157.66
C GLN A 631 -72.34 44.68 156.60
N THR A 632 -72.60 44.51 155.29
CA THR A 632 -71.56 44.80 154.27
C THR A 632 -71.55 46.25 153.75
N TYR A 633 -72.52 47.09 154.13
CA TYR A 633 -72.39 48.56 153.98
C TYR A 633 -71.17 49.13 154.73
N VAL A 634 -70.59 48.37 155.67
CA VAL A 634 -69.40 48.74 156.45
C VAL A 634 -68.09 48.52 155.69
N ASP A 635 -68.02 47.55 154.78
CA ASP A 635 -66.74 47.08 154.21
C ASP A 635 -66.36 47.69 152.85
N GLU A 636 -67.34 48.15 152.04
CA GLU A 636 -67.06 48.66 150.69
C GLU A 636 -66.19 49.93 150.68
N VAL A 637 -66.18 50.69 151.78
CA VAL A 637 -65.34 51.89 151.96
C VAL A 637 -63.85 51.56 151.90
N ARG A 638 -63.42 50.38 152.37
CA ARG A 638 -61.98 50.07 152.63
C ARG A 638 -61.25 49.44 151.43
N ARG A 639 -61.98 49.04 150.38
CA ARG A 639 -61.41 48.31 149.22
C ARG A 639 -61.00 49.24 148.07
N VAL A 640 -61.70 50.37 147.92
CA VAL A 640 -61.53 51.32 146.79
C VAL A 640 -60.14 51.98 146.80
N GLU A 641 -59.56 52.22 147.98
CA GLU A 641 -58.28 52.92 148.14
C GLU A 641 -57.07 52.15 147.56
N ASN A 642 -57.10 50.80 147.60
CA ASN A 642 -55.94 49.99 147.19
C ASN A 642 -55.76 49.87 145.67
N ILE A 643 -56.84 49.95 144.88
CA ILE A 643 -56.80 49.70 143.43
C ILE A 643 -56.18 50.87 142.64
N LEU A 644 -56.18 52.09 143.22
CA LEU A 644 -55.63 53.29 142.58
C LEU A 644 -54.10 53.24 142.42
N LEU A 645 -53.38 52.62 143.38
CA LEU A 645 -51.92 52.53 143.37
C LEU A 645 -51.36 51.57 142.30
N GLU A 646 -52.15 50.60 141.84
CA GLU A 646 -51.73 49.61 140.85
C GLU A 646 -51.63 50.22 139.43
N LYS A 647 -52.42 51.28 139.15
CA LYS A 647 -52.61 51.84 137.80
C LYS A 647 -51.51 52.81 137.35
N GLU A 648 -50.70 53.35 138.25
CA GLU A 648 -49.61 54.26 137.87
C GLU A 648 -48.36 53.53 137.35
N ARG A 649 -48.16 52.26 137.73
CA ARG A 649 -47.03 51.43 137.23
C ARG A 649 -47.14 51.04 135.76
N GLU A 650 -48.34 50.84 135.23
CA GLU A 650 -48.57 50.36 133.86
C GLU A 650 -48.21 51.40 132.78
N ARG A 651 -48.09 52.68 133.16
CA ARG A 651 -47.89 53.81 132.23
C ARG A 651 -46.45 53.96 131.73
N GLU A 652 -45.45 53.58 132.53
CA GLU A 652 -44.03 53.81 132.20
C GLU A 652 -43.51 52.86 131.11
N ALA A 653 -44.01 51.61 131.08
CA ALA A 653 -43.55 50.56 130.16
C ALA A 653 -43.93 50.76 128.67
N LEU A 654 -44.90 51.63 128.36
CA LEU A 654 -45.39 51.83 126.99
C LEU A 654 -44.54 52.83 126.16
N LEU A 655 -43.65 53.61 126.80
CA LEU A 655 -42.86 54.65 126.12
C LEU A 655 -41.58 54.12 125.43
N GLU A 656 -41.05 52.95 125.84
CA GLU A 656 -39.82 52.41 125.25
C GLU A 656 -40.03 51.74 123.89
N GLN A 657 -41.20 51.14 123.64
CA GLN A 657 -41.45 50.35 122.42
C GLN A 657 -41.56 51.19 121.14
N PHE A 658 -41.91 52.48 121.24
CA PHE A 658 -42.15 53.35 120.08
C PHE A 658 -40.85 53.79 119.38
N ASN A 659 -39.74 53.90 120.13
CA ASN A 659 -38.46 54.41 119.61
C ASN A 659 -37.73 53.38 118.71
N ALA A 660 -37.95 52.08 118.91
CA ALA A 660 -37.28 51.03 118.13
C ALA A 660 -37.77 50.97 116.67
N LEU A 661 -39.07 51.14 116.43
CA LEU A 661 -39.71 50.98 115.11
C LEU A 661 -39.36 52.09 114.10
N SER A 662 -38.83 53.23 114.55
CA SER A 662 -38.55 54.38 113.68
C SER A 662 -37.21 54.27 112.92
N VAL A 663 -36.27 53.44 113.40
CA VAL A 663 -34.92 53.28 112.80
C VAL A 663 -34.95 52.33 111.59
N GLU A 664 -35.75 51.27 111.66
CA GLU A 664 -35.84 50.24 110.62
C GLU A 664 -36.43 50.77 109.29
N ALA A 665 -37.41 51.69 109.39
CA ALA A 665 -38.04 52.31 108.23
C ALA A 665 -37.07 53.12 107.34
N SER A 666 -36.03 53.71 107.93
CA SER A 666 -35.07 54.55 107.19
C SER A 666 -34.07 53.73 106.34
N HIS A 667 -33.74 52.51 106.77
CA HIS A 667 -32.78 51.65 106.07
C HIS A 667 -33.35 51.09 104.76
N LEU A 668 -34.64 50.77 104.71
CA LEU A 668 -35.29 50.22 103.51
C LEU A 668 -35.42 51.25 102.38
N GLY A 669 -35.47 52.55 102.70
CA GLY A 669 -35.54 53.63 101.72
C GLY A 669 -34.26 53.77 100.87
N SER A 670 -33.09 53.75 101.51
CA SER A 670 -31.80 53.94 100.83
C SER A 670 -31.45 52.78 99.88
N ASN A 671 -31.78 51.54 100.26
CA ASN A 671 -31.47 50.36 99.46
C ASN A 671 -32.27 50.32 98.14
N LYS A 672 -33.52 50.80 98.15
CA LYS A 672 -34.36 50.90 96.94
C LYS A 672 -33.74 51.84 95.89
N GLN A 673 -33.24 52.99 96.33
CA GLN A 673 -32.70 54.02 95.43
C GLN A 673 -31.40 53.58 94.75
N SER A 674 -30.58 52.78 95.44
CA SER A 674 -29.35 52.23 94.86
C SER A 674 -29.61 51.26 93.70
N LEU A 675 -30.61 50.37 93.84
CA LEU A 675 -30.99 49.40 92.81
C LEU A 675 -31.62 50.07 91.57
N GLU A 676 -32.29 51.20 91.75
CA GLU A 676 -32.94 51.94 90.67
C GLU A 676 -31.91 52.63 89.74
N CYS A 677 -30.81 53.15 90.30
CA CYS A 677 -29.69 53.69 89.53
C CYS A 677 -28.98 52.62 88.68
N GLU A 678 -28.73 51.43 89.25
CA GLU A 678 -28.06 50.33 88.56
C GLU A 678 -28.93 49.77 87.41
N ALA A 679 -30.24 49.65 87.62
CA ALA A 679 -31.20 49.27 86.58
C ALA A 679 -31.27 50.29 85.43
N ASN A 680 -31.13 51.59 85.71
CA ASN A 680 -31.11 52.62 84.68
C ASN A 680 -29.80 52.62 83.89
N LEU A 681 -28.64 52.49 84.55
CA LEU A 681 -27.36 52.29 83.86
C LEU A 681 -27.34 51.02 83.00
N ALA A 682 -28.04 49.96 83.41
CA ALA A 682 -28.19 48.73 82.61
C ALA A 682 -29.17 48.90 81.43
N ARG A 683 -30.19 49.78 81.52
CA ARG A 683 -31.12 50.10 80.42
C ARG A 683 -30.52 51.07 79.41
N ASP A 684 -29.78 52.05 79.87
CA ASP A 684 -28.97 52.87 78.99
C ASP A 684 -27.89 51.98 78.40
N ASN A 685 -27.14 51.17 79.14
CA ASN A 685 -26.40 50.01 78.60
C ASN A 685 -27.28 48.88 78.00
N LEU A 686 -28.55 49.14 77.67
CA LEU A 686 -29.42 48.44 76.72
C LEU A 686 -29.93 49.36 75.55
N ARG A 687 -29.31 50.54 75.28
CA ARG A 687 -29.56 51.53 74.17
C ARG A 687 -28.49 51.96 73.04
N ASP A 688 -27.22 51.42 72.89
CA ASP A 688 -26.19 51.48 71.73
C ASP A 688 -25.93 50.14 71.03
N THR A 689 -25.40 49.06 71.62
CA THR A 689 -24.85 47.98 70.77
C THR A 689 -25.83 47.23 69.85
N GLN A 690 -27.16 47.17 70.04
CA GLN A 690 -28.15 46.98 68.95
C GLN A 690 -28.57 48.21 68.08
N HIS A 691 -28.13 49.43 68.37
CA HIS A 691 -28.00 50.55 67.42
C HIS A 691 -26.77 50.28 66.53
N LYS A 692 -25.65 49.94 67.16
CA LYS A 692 -24.42 49.46 66.55
C LYS A 692 -24.69 48.19 65.73
N LEU A 693 -25.53 47.26 66.22
CA LEU A 693 -25.97 46.09 65.44
C LEU A 693 -27.03 46.47 64.40
N SER A 694 -27.91 47.46 64.63
CA SER A 694 -28.79 47.94 63.55
C SER A 694 -27.97 48.57 62.41
N LEU A 695 -26.88 49.27 62.73
CA LEU A 695 -25.91 49.78 61.75
C LEU A 695 -25.12 48.63 61.11
N LEU A 696 -24.53 47.72 61.89
CA LEU A 696 -23.79 46.56 61.36
C LEU A 696 -24.69 45.60 60.56
N GLN A 697 -25.98 45.50 60.88
CA GLN A 697 -26.97 44.70 60.13
C GLN A 697 -27.31 45.39 58.80
N LYS A 698 -27.39 46.73 58.76
CA LYS A 698 -27.49 47.47 57.51
C LYS A 698 -26.22 47.28 56.66
N ASP A 699 -25.04 47.42 57.25
CA ASP A 699 -23.75 47.21 56.57
C ASP A 699 -23.59 45.76 56.06
N ALA A 700 -24.05 44.77 56.83
CA ALA A 700 -24.10 43.37 56.40
C ALA A 700 -25.02 43.21 55.18
N SER A 701 -26.27 43.70 55.25
CA SER A 701 -27.21 43.61 54.13
C SER A 701 -26.74 44.33 52.86
N ALA A 702 -25.99 45.43 53.02
CA ALA A 702 -25.35 46.13 51.90
C ALA A 702 -24.22 45.31 51.27
N LYS A 703 -23.40 44.62 52.09
CA LYS A 703 -22.37 43.69 51.60
C LYS A 703 -22.98 42.45 50.95
N ASP A 704 -24.03 41.87 51.52
CA ASP A 704 -24.76 40.73 50.93
C ASP A 704 -25.34 41.09 49.55
N SER A 705 -25.82 42.32 49.38
CA SER A 705 -26.29 42.84 48.09
C SER A 705 -25.17 42.93 47.04
N ILE A 706 -23.95 43.32 47.46
CA ILE A 706 -22.77 43.36 46.58
C ILE A 706 -22.30 41.94 46.24
N VAL A 707 -22.26 41.03 47.22
CA VAL A 707 -21.89 39.62 47.01
C VAL A 707 -22.88 38.95 46.04
N SER A 708 -24.19 39.15 46.21
CA SER A 708 -25.21 38.66 45.27
C SER A 708 -25.01 39.20 43.85
N GLY A 709 -24.59 40.46 43.71
CA GLY A 709 -24.20 41.04 42.42
C GLY A 709 -22.99 40.35 41.79
N MET A 710 -21.94 40.09 42.59
CA MET A 710 -20.74 39.37 42.15
C MET A 710 -21.04 37.89 41.80
N GLU A 711 -21.86 37.20 42.60
CA GLU A 711 -22.33 35.84 42.30
C GLU A 711 -23.12 35.79 41.00
N SER A 712 -23.98 36.78 40.74
CA SER A 712 -24.74 36.89 39.49
C SER A 712 -23.80 37.07 38.28
N GLN A 713 -22.77 37.92 38.41
CA GLN A 713 -21.73 38.07 37.38
C GLN A 713 -20.92 36.77 37.18
N ILE A 714 -20.57 36.06 38.26
CA ILE A 714 -19.88 34.77 38.19
C ILE A 714 -20.75 33.72 37.49
N ARG A 715 -22.05 33.64 37.78
CA ARG A 715 -23.00 32.77 37.06
C ARG A 715 -23.08 33.12 35.58
N GLN A 716 -23.24 34.41 35.23
CA GLN A 716 -23.27 34.85 33.83
C GLN A 716 -21.98 34.53 33.07
N LEU A 717 -20.81 34.72 33.69
CA LEU A 717 -19.52 34.35 33.09
C LEU A 717 -19.37 32.83 32.97
N THR A 718 -19.88 32.06 33.95
CA THR A 718 -19.88 30.59 33.90
C THR A 718 -20.78 30.08 32.77
N ASP A 719 -21.98 30.63 32.61
CA ASP A 719 -22.89 30.30 31.50
C ASP A 719 -22.28 30.66 30.14
N GLN A 720 -21.58 31.80 30.05
CA GLN A 720 -20.85 32.17 28.83
C GLN A 720 -19.69 31.20 28.54
N ILE A 721 -18.94 30.78 29.56
CA ILE A 721 -17.88 29.76 29.43
C ILE A 721 -18.48 28.43 28.96
N LEU A 722 -19.60 27.99 29.53
CA LEU A 722 -20.30 26.76 29.10
C LEU A 722 -20.79 26.86 27.64
N GLN A 723 -21.34 28.01 27.23
CA GLN A 723 -21.74 28.25 25.84
C GLN A 723 -20.55 28.27 24.87
N LEU A 724 -19.40 28.83 25.29
CA LEU A 724 -18.17 28.81 24.49
C LEU A 724 -17.57 27.40 24.42
N GLN A 725 -17.56 26.64 25.52
CA GLN A 725 -17.14 25.24 25.55
C GLN A 725 -18.03 24.36 24.66
N ALA A 726 -19.35 24.54 24.70
CA ALA A 726 -20.28 23.86 23.81
C ALA A 726 -19.99 24.18 22.34
N LYS A 727 -19.78 25.45 21.99
CA LYS A 727 -19.39 25.86 20.62
C LYS A 727 -18.03 25.29 20.20
N VAL A 728 -17.05 25.21 21.09
CA VAL A 728 -15.74 24.58 20.79
C VAL A 728 -15.90 23.08 20.54
N SER A 729 -16.73 22.38 21.32
CA SER A 729 -17.08 20.98 21.05
C SER A 729 -17.77 20.83 19.70
N GLU A 730 -18.80 21.65 19.42
CA GLU A 730 -19.56 21.62 18.17
C GLU A 730 -18.72 21.96 16.92
N MET A 731 -17.65 22.76 17.09
CA MET A 731 -16.66 23.03 16.05
C MET A 731 -15.67 21.87 15.90
N SER A 732 -15.23 21.25 17.00
CA SER A 732 -14.37 20.05 16.98
C SER A 732 -15.07 18.86 16.33
N ASP A 733 -16.36 18.67 16.59
CA ASP A 733 -17.17 17.61 15.97
C ASP A 733 -17.33 17.86 14.46
N ARG A 734 -17.51 19.13 14.05
CA ARG A 734 -17.50 19.50 12.62
C ARG A 734 -16.13 19.31 11.97
N GLU A 735 -15.04 19.61 12.66
CA GLU A 735 -13.69 19.38 12.15
C GLU A 735 -13.43 17.88 11.95
N LEU A 736 -13.86 17.03 12.88
CA LEU A 736 -13.79 15.57 12.75
C LEU A 736 -14.60 15.07 11.55
N MET A 737 -15.85 15.55 11.37
CA MET A 737 -16.69 15.20 10.23
C MET A 737 -16.07 15.66 8.90
N LEU A 738 -15.58 16.89 8.82
CA LEU A 738 -14.91 17.42 7.62
C LEU A 738 -13.59 16.70 7.31
N ALA A 739 -12.86 16.24 8.33
CA ALA A 739 -11.68 15.39 8.15
C ALA A 739 -12.06 14.02 7.56
N SER A 740 -13.13 13.40 8.08
CA SER A 740 -13.68 12.16 7.54
C SER A 740 -14.16 12.31 6.09
N ASP A 741 -14.86 13.40 5.77
CA ASP A 741 -15.30 13.71 4.40
C ASP A 741 -14.11 13.96 3.46
N LEU A 742 -13.06 14.62 3.95
CA LEU A 742 -11.82 14.86 3.21
C LEU A 742 -11.05 13.56 2.93
N ASP A 743 -10.99 12.63 3.89
CA ASP A 743 -10.39 11.32 3.70
C ASP A 743 -11.23 10.43 2.78
N ALA A 744 -12.57 10.47 2.88
CA ALA A 744 -13.45 9.83 1.90
C ALA A 744 -13.24 10.39 0.49
N ALA A 745 -13.08 11.70 0.33
CA ALA A 745 -12.77 12.34 -0.94
C ALA A 745 -11.36 11.94 -1.46
N ARG A 746 -10.35 11.83 -0.58
CA ARG A 746 -9.02 11.31 -0.94
C ARG A 746 -9.07 9.87 -1.42
N HIS A 747 -9.84 9.00 -0.76
CA HIS A 747 -10.06 7.62 -1.20
C HIS A 747 -10.81 7.54 -2.53
N LEU A 748 -11.81 8.40 -2.76
CA LEU A 748 -12.49 8.49 -4.06
C LEU A 748 -11.53 8.97 -5.16
N CYS A 749 -10.67 9.95 -4.89
CA CYS A 749 -9.65 10.39 -5.84
C CYS A 749 -8.62 9.28 -6.14
N SER A 750 -8.15 8.52 -5.13
CA SER A 750 -7.25 7.37 -5.35
C SER A 750 -7.90 6.31 -6.24
N THR A 751 -9.13 5.90 -5.91
CA THR A 751 -9.85 4.87 -6.68
C THR A 751 -10.21 5.34 -8.10
N LEU A 752 -10.49 6.63 -8.31
CA LEU A 752 -10.65 7.19 -9.66
C LEU A 752 -9.34 7.25 -10.45
N GLU A 753 -8.21 7.56 -9.80
CA GLU A 753 -6.89 7.57 -10.45
C GLU A 753 -6.43 6.13 -10.79
N GLU A 754 -6.71 5.16 -9.92
CA GLU A 754 -6.52 3.72 -10.16
C GLU A 754 -7.40 3.22 -11.33
N GLN A 755 -8.68 3.60 -11.38
CA GLN A 755 -9.57 3.27 -12.51
C GLN A 755 -9.10 3.93 -13.81
N LYS A 756 -8.70 5.20 -13.76
CA LYS A 756 -8.11 5.92 -14.90
C LYS A 756 -6.83 5.24 -15.40
N GLN A 757 -5.97 4.77 -14.50
CA GLN A 757 -4.78 3.99 -14.87
C GLN A 757 -5.17 2.64 -15.48
N TYR A 758 -6.15 1.93 -14.91
CA TYR A 758 -6.68 0.68 -15.46
C TYR A 758 -7.22 0.85 -16.89
N TYR A 759 -8.09 1.84 -17.12
CA TYR A 759 -8.62 2.12 -18.46
C TYR A 759 -7.54 2.66 -19.41
N GLY A 760 -6.57 3.43 -18.92
CA GLY A 760 -5.41 3.87 -19.71
C GLY A 760 -4.56 2.69 -20.19
N ASN A 761 -4.29 1.73 -19.30
CA ASN A 761 -3.61 0.49 -19.63
C ASN A 761 -4.43 -0.32 -20.66
N GLN A 762 -5.73 -0.52 -20.42
CA GLN A 762 -6.63 -1.23 -21.35
C GLN A 762 -6.69 -0.55 -22.74
N ILE A 763 -6.73 0.78 -22.81
CA ILE A 763 -6.66 1.52 -24.08
C ILE A 763 -5.32 1.29 -24.76
N SER A 764 -4.20 1.27 -24.04
CA SER A 764 -2.89 0.98 -24.64
C SER A 764 -2.77 -0.47 -25.12
N GLU A 765 -3.33 -1.44 -24.40
CA GLU A 765 -3.42 -2.84 -24.83
C GLU A 765 -4.27 -2.97 -26.10
N MET A 766 -5.44 -2.34 -26.14
CA MET A 766 -6.31 -2.30 -27.32
C MET A 766 -5.61 -1.63 -28.51
N THR A 767 -4.91 -0.50 -28.28
CA THR A 767 -4.15 0.22 -29.32
C THR A 767 -3.01 -0.63 -29.88
N ASN A 768 -2.28 -1.35 -29.02
CA ASN A 768 -1.23 -2.28 -29.45
C ASN A 768 -1.83 -3.46 -30.23
N SER A 769 -2.98 -3.99 -29.80
CA SER A 769 -3.69 -5.05 -30.54
C SER A 769 -4.20 -4.58 -31.90
N GLU A 770 -4.69 -3.33 -31.99
CA GLU A 770 -5.09 -2.71 -33.25
C GLU A 770 -3.88 -2.53 -34.18
N GLN A 771 -2.73 -2.10 -33.66
CA GLN A 771 -1.50 -2.02 -34.44
C GLN A 771 -1.07 -3.38 -34.98
N ILE A 772 -1.05 -4.43 -34.14
CA ILE A 772 -0.69 -5.79 -34.59
C ILE A 772 -1.66 -6.28 -35.67
N LEU A 773 -2.97 -6.09 -35.48
CA LEU A 773 -3.98 -6.47 -36.47
C LEU A 773 -3.86 -5.67 -37.78
N ARG A 774 -3.44 -4.40 -37.73
CA ARG A 774 -3.12 -3.60 -38.93
C ARG A 774 -1.88 -4.15 -39.64
N GLU A 775 -0.82 -4.48 -38.91
CA GLU A 775 0.40 -5.08 -39.47
C GLU A 775 0.13 -6.47 -40.09
N GLU A 776 -0.79 -7.26 -39.50
CA GLU A 776 -1.27 -8.51 -40.08
C GLU A 776 -2.14 -8.29 -41.34
N LEU A 777 -3.03 -7.30 -41.34
CA LEU A 777 -3.83 -6.93 -42.51
C LEU A 777 -2.94 -6.44 -43.67
N ASP A 778 -1.94 -5.61 -43.39
CA ASP A 778 -0.96 -5.13 -44.39
C ASP A 778 -0.14 -6.30 -44.94
N ARG A 779 0.29 -7.24 -44.09
CA ARG A 779 0.97 -8.48 -44.52
C ARG A 779 0.07 -9.31 -45.45
N ILE A 780 -1.18 -9.56 -45.06
CA ILE A 780 -2.16 -10.32 -45.86
C ILE A 780 -2.47 -9.59 -47.17
N ALA A 781 -2.48 -8.25 -47.19
CA ALA A 781 -2.63 -7.46 -48.41
C ALA A 781 -1.44 -7.68 -49.36
N CYS A 782 -0.20 -7.60 -48.86
CA CYS A 782 1.00 -7.89 -49.64
C CYS A 782 1.05 -9.35 -50.15
N GLU A 783 0.65 -10.31 -49.33
CA GLU A 783 0.57 -11.72 -49.74
C GLU A 783 -0.50 -11.95 -50.82
N ASN A 784 -1.67 -11.32 -50.70
CA ASN A 784 -2.70 -11.35 -51.75
C ASN A 784 -2.23 -10.69 -53.05
N GLU A 785 -1.51 -9.56 -52.98
CA GLU A 785 -0.95 -8.92 -54.16
C GLU A 785 0.11 -9.81 -54.83
N ALA A 786 0.99 -10.45 -54.05
CA ALA A 786 1.97 -11.42 -54.55
C ALA A 786 1.30 -12.64 -55.21
N LEU A 787 0.27 -13.22 -54.58
CA LEU A 787 -0.51 -14.33 -55.14
C LEU A 787 -1.29 -13.92 -56.38
N HIS A 788 -1.84 -12.70 -56.43
CA HIS A 788 -2.53 -12.17 -57.62
C HIS A 788 -1.56 -11.97 -58.79
N ASN A 789 -0.36 -11.44 -58.52
CA ASN A 789 0.70 -11.32 -59.51
C ASN A 789 1.17 -12.69 -60.02
N GLN A 790 1.33 -13.68 -59.13
CA GLN A 790 1.65 -15.06 -59.51
C GLN A 790 0.52 -15.69 -60.35
N LEU A 791 -0.75 -15.51 -59.97
CA LEU A 791 -1.90 -15.97 -60.76
C LEU A 791 -1.94 -15.34 -62.15
N CYS A 792 -1.68 -14.03 -62.26
CA CYS A 792 -1.54 -13.36 -63.56
C CYS A 792 -0.37 -13.90 -64.38
N GLN A 793 0.72 -14.32 -63.75
CA GLN A 793 1.87 -14.95 -64.42
C GLN A 793 1.52 -16.37 -64.89
N GLU A 794 0.80 -17.16 -64.10
CA GLU A 794 0.35 -18.50 -64.50
C GLU A 794 -0.78 -18.47 -65.54
N GLN A 795 -1.64 -17.45 -65.54
CA GLN A 795 -2.58 -17.24 -66.65
C GLN A 795 -1.85 -16.93 -67.96
N LYS A 796 -0.77 -16.14 -67.92
CA LYS A 796 0.11 -15.90 -69.08
C LYS A 796 0.89 -17.16 -69.47
N SER A 797 1.37 -17.96 -68.51
CA SER A 797 2.05 -19.22 -68.77
C SER A 797 1.09 -20.22 -69.45
N SER A 798 -0.12 -20.42 -68.90
CA SER A 798 -1.16 -21.28 -69.48
C SER A 798 -1.54 -20.81 -70.88
N TYR A 799 -1.80 -19.51 -71.09
CA TYR A 799 -2.12 -18.98 -72.41
C TYR A 799 -1.00 -19.22 -73.44
N THR A 800 0.28 -19.07 -73.06
CA THR A 800 1.39 -19.39 -73.98
C THR A 800 1.53 -20.89 -74.25
N LEU A 801 1.30 -21.75 -73.25
CA LEU A 801 1.30 -23.21 -73.40
C LEU A 801 0.11 -23.71 -74.24
N GLU A 802 -1.07 -23.12 -74.07
CA GLU A 802 -2.26 -23.39 -74.89
C GLU A 802 -2.04 -23.00 -76.35
N ASN A 803 -1.42 -21.85 -76.62
CA ASN A 803 -1.01 -21.46 -77.97
C ASN A 803 0.06 -22.41 -78.54
N LEU A 804 1.03 -22.84 -77.74
CA LEU A 804 2.03 -23.83 -78.17
C LEU A 804 1.38 -25.20 -78.47
N LEU A 805 0.41 -25.63 -77.65
CA LEU A 805 -0.38 -26.85 -77.87
C LEU A 805 -1.28 -26.74 -79.10
N ALA A 806 -1.88 -25.58 -79.36
CA ALA A 806 -2.64 -25.32 -80.57
C ALA A 806 -1.74 -25.39 -81.82
N ASN A 807 -0.60 -24.71 -81.79
CA ASN A 807 0.38 -24.71 -82.89
C ASN A 807 0.95 -26.12 -83.14
N THR A 808 1.36 -26.85 -82.10
CA THR A 808 1.89 -28.21 -82.26
C THR A 808 0.82 -29.22 -82.71
N ARG A 809 -0.45 -29.06 -82.30
CA ARG A 809 -1.58 -29.81 -82.87
C ARG A 809 -1.82 -29.48 -84.34
N HIS A 810 -1.71 -28.21 -84.72
CA HIS A 810 -1.84 -27.76 -86.10
C HIS A 810 -0.71 -28.31 -86.98
N GLU A 811 0.55 -28.16 -86.58
CA GLU A 811 1.71 -28.77 -87.25
C GLU A 811 1.60 -30.30 -87.36
N ALA A 812 1.10 -30.98 -86.32
CA ALA A 812 0.90 -32.42 -86.35
C ALA A 812 -0.21 -32.82 -87.34
N MET A 813 -1.27 -32.01 -87.44
CA MET A 813 -2.33 -32.19 -88.43
C MET A 813 -1.81 -31.95 -89.86
N GLU A 814 -1.04 -30.88 -90.10
CA GLU A 814 -0.38 -30.64 -91.40
C GLU A 814 0.56 -31.78 -91.79
N LYS A 815 1.41 -32.25 -90.86
CA LYS A 815 2.29 -33.41 -91.07
C LYS A 815 1.51 -34.69 -91.31
N SER A 816 0.34 -34.87 -90.68
CA SER A 816 -0.54 -36.01 -90.93
C SER A 816 -1.14 -35.98 -92.32
N LEU A 817 -1.67 -34.82 -92.75
CA LEU A 817 -2.22 -34.62 -94.10
C LEU A 817 -1.14 -34.83 -95.16
N TYR A 818 0.05 -34.25 -94.98
CA TYR A 818 1.19 -34.43 -95.87
C TYR A 818 1.66 -35.90 -95.96
N ASN A 819 1.58 -36.66 -94.87
CA ASN A 819 1.88 -38.10 -94.86
C ASN A 819 0.76 -38.92 -95.52
N GLU A 820 -0.51 -38.49 -95.40
CA GLU A 820 -1.63 -39.07 -96.13
C GLU A 820 -1.50 -38.84 -97.65
N ASP A 821 -1.09 -37.64 -98.08
CA ASP A 821 -0.75 -37.35 -99.49
C ASP A 821 0.42 -38.21 -99.98
N LEU A 822 1.53 -38.28 -99.22
CA LEU A 822 2.69 -39.11 -99.54
C LEU A 822 2.34 -40.61 -99.63
N THR A 823 1.52 -41.13 -98.71
CA THR A 823 1.05 -42.52 -98.78
C THR A 823 0.01 -42.72 -99.88
N GLY A 824 -0.73 -41.69 -100.28
CA GLY A 824 -1.56 -41.66 -101.49
C GLY A 824 -0.73 -41.80 -102.76
N GLU A 825 0.32 -41.00 -102.92
CA GLU A 825 1.27 -41.12 -104.04
C GLU A 825 2.03 -42.46 -104.01
N MET A 826 2.45 -42.94 -102.83
CA MET A 826 3.06 -44.26 -102.68
C MET A 826 2.10 -45.38 -103.10
N LYS A 827 0.81 -45.29 -102.77
CA LYS A 827 -0.23 -46.21 -103.25
C LYS A 827 -0.37 -46.12 -104.77
N LYS A 828 -0.44 -44.92 -105.37
CA LYS A 828 -0.51 -44.75 -106.84
C LYS A 828 0.69 -45.43 -107.51
N MET A 829 1.91 -45.15 -107.03
CA MET A 829 3.14 -45.74 -107.56
C MET A 829 3.20 -47.27 -107.35
N LYS A 830 2.67 -47.78 -106.25
CA LYS A 830 2.54 -49.23 -106.04
C LYS A 830 1.55 -49.87 -107.02
N HIS A 831 0.44 -49.21 -107.33
CA HIS A 831 -0.50 -49.70 -108.36
C HIS A 831 0.10 -49.64 -109.77
N THR A 832 0.89 -48.61 -110.12
CA THR A 832 1.58 -48.57 -111.42
C THR A 832 2.66 -49.65 -111.52
N VAL A 833 3.42 -49.92 -110.45
CA VAL A 833 4.36 -51.05 -110.39
C VAL A 833 3.62 -52.38 -110.58
N ILE A 834 2.56 -52.66 -109.83
CA ILE A 834 1.76 -53.89 -109.98
C ILE A 834 1.18 -54.02 -111.39
N ALA A 835 0.73 -52.92 -112.00
CA ALA A 835 0.24 -52.92 -113.38
C ALA A 835 1.36 -53.20 -114.41
N LEU A 836 2.58 -52.71 -114.17
CA LEU A 836 3.76 -53.01 -114.98
C LEU A 836 4.24 -54.44 -114.77
N GLU A 837 4.23 -54.97 -113.55
CA GLU A 837 4.52 -56.37 -113.24
C GLU A 837 3.50 -57.31 -113.90
N SER A 838 2.20 -56.98 -113.84
CA SER A 838 1.15 -57.75 -114.53
C SER A 838 1.34 -57.73 -116.04
N LYS A 839 1.67 -56.57 -116.63
CA LYS A 839 2.03 -56.48 -118.06
C LYS A 839 3.28 -57.31 -118.38
N LEU A 840 4.34 -57.19 -117.59
CA LEU A 840 5.58 -57.97 -117.76
C LEU A 840 5.28 -59.47 -117.70
N ASN A 841 4.51 -59.93 -116.71
CA ASN A 841 4.10 -61.32 -116.59
C ASN A 841 3.25 -61.78 -117.79
N SER A 842 2.36 -60.94 -118.32
CA SER A 842 1.61 -61.27 -119.54
C SER A 842 2.51 -61.38 -120.78
N VAL A 843 3.53 -60.52 -120.90
CA VAL A 843 4.54 -60.58 -121.97
C VAL A 843 5.46 -61.79 -121.79
N THR A 844 5.84 -62.14 -120.56
CA THR A 844 6.62 -63.35 -120.24
C THR A 844 5.82 -64.62 -120.52
N SER A 845 4.51 -64.64 -120.24
CA SER A 845 3.61 -65.74 -120.62
C SER A 845 3.53 -65.86 -122.15
N ALA A 846 3.25 -64.77 -122.86
CA ALA A 846 3.20 -64.77 -124.32
C ALA A 846 4.54 -65.16 -124.96
N LEU A 847 5.67 -64.80 -124.34
CA LEU A 847 7.00 -65.25 -124.74
C LEU A 847 7.20 -66.75 -124.48
N SER A 848 6.72 -67.27 -123.35
CA SER A 848 6.72 -68.71 -123.02
C SER A 848 5.85 -69.51 -124.00
N ASP A 849 4.67 -69.01 -124.36
CA ASP A 849 3.78 -69.62 -125.36
C ASP A 849 4.46 -69.64 -126.73
N CYS A 850 5.12 -68.54 -127.12
CA CYS A 850 5.88 -68.43 -128.36
C CYS A 850 7.12 -69.36 -128.36
N GLN A 851 7.81 -69.52 -127.22
CA GLN A 851 8.91 -70.47 -127.04
C GLN A 851 8.40 -71.93 -127.10
N SER A 852 7.25 -72.23 -126.51
CA SER A 852 6.59 -73.53 -126.59
C SER A 852 6.22 -73.86 -128.03
N ALA A 853 5.60 -72.92 -128.76
CA ALA A 853 5.33 -73.07 -130.19
C ALA A 853 6.63 -73.27 -130.99
N CYS A 854 7.71 -72.56 -130.69
CA CYS A 854 9.02 -72.81 -131.31
C CYS A 854 9.57 -74.22 -131.00
N ALA A 855 9.37 -74.74 -129.79
CA ALA A 855 9.76 -76.09 -129.40
C ALA A 855 8.88 -77.17 -130.07
N GLU A 856 7.59 -76.92 -130.26
CA GLU A 856 6.69 -77.76 -131.06
C GLU A 856 7.13 -77.78 -132.52
N TYR A 857 7.41 -76.62 -133.14
CA TYR A 857 7.95 -76.58 -134.49
C TYR A 857 9.31 -77.29 -134.59
N HIS A 858 10.16 -77.21 -133.57
CA HIS A 858 11.43 -77.94 -133.53
C HIS A 858 11.25 -79.46 -133.41
N THR A 859 10.33 -79.93 -132.55
CA THR A 859 10.03 -81.36 -132.41
C THR A 859 9.36 -81.92 -133.66
N GLN A 860 8.46 -81.18 -134.32
CA GLN A 860 7.94 -81.51 -135.65
C GLN A 860 9.07 -81.61 -136.70
N ASN A 861 10.02 -80.67 -136.70
CA ASN A 861 11.18 -80.69 -137.60
C ASN A 861 12.06 -81.94 -137.39
N THR A 862 12.33 -82.31 -136.12
CA THR A 862 13.10 -83.51 -135.81
C THR A 862 12.35 -84.80 -136.13
N HIS A 863 11.02 -84.84 -135.98
CA HIS A 863 10.18 -85.97 -136.38
C HIS A 863 10.18 -86.15 -137.91
N LEU A 864 9.99 -85.08 -138.68
CA LEU A 864 10.08 -85.11 -140.15
C LEU A 864 11.47 -85.56 -140.63
N ARG A 865 12.55 -85.07 -140.00
CA ARG A 865 13.91 -85.56 -140.27
C ARG A 865 14.05 -87.06 -140.01
N ARG A 866 13.47 -87.57 -138.91
CA ARG A 866 13.48 -89.01 -138.57
C ARG A 866 12.69 -89.87 -139.57
N GLN A 867 11.54 -89.39 -140.06
CA GLN A 867 10.79 -90.08 -141.11
C GLN A 867 11.59 -90.18 -142.43
N VAL A 868 12.26 -89.09 -142.83
CA VAL A 868 13.15 -89.09 -144.01
C VAL A 868 14.32 -90.08 -143.84
N THR A 869 14.92 -90.18 -142.66
CA THR A 869 15.99 -91.15 -142.38
C THR A 869 15.49 -92.60 -142.43
N ASN A 870 14.32 -92.89 -141.87
CA ASN A 870 13.73 -94.24 -141.92
C ASN A 870 13.35 -94.66 -143.35
N ALA A 871 12.83 -93.74 -144.17
CA ALA A 871 12.50 -93.98 -145.58
C ALA A 871 13.72 -94.28 -146.46
N GLN A 872 14.93 -93.91 -146.02
CA GLN A 872 16.19 -94.27 -146.69
C GLN A 872 16.72 -95.65 -146.26
N PHE A 873 16.36 -96.14 -145.08
CA PHE A 873 16.85 -97.42 -144.54
C PHE A 873 16.06 -98.63 -145.05
N GLU A 874 14.73 -98.51 -145.16
CA GLU A 874 13.89 -99.56 -145.77
C GLU A 874 14.25 -99.75 -147.27
N LYS A 875 14.59 -98.67 -147.97
CA LYS A 875 14.88 -98.68 -149.42
C LYS A 875 16.17 -99.39 -149.84
N ALA A 876 16.99 -99.85 -148.89
CA ALA A 876 18.24 -100.56 -149.15
C ALA A 876 18.19 -102.06 -148.75
N LYS A 877 17.07 -102.53 -148.19
CA LYS A 877 16.91 -103.91 -147.70
C LYS A 877 16.13 -104.83 -148.66
N ASP A 878 15.44 -104.23 -149.63
CA ASP A 878 14.54 -104.91 -150.60
C ASP A 878 15.19 -105.25 -151.95
N LEU A 879 16.52 -105.39 -152.02
CA LEU A 879 17.27 -105.64 -153.27
C LEU A 879 18.13 -106.93 -153.27
N ASP A 880 17.74 -107.96 -152.51
CA ASP A 880 18.49 -109.23 -152.47
C ASP A 880 17.60 -110.50 -152.44
N SER A 881 16.35 -110.43 -152.91
CA SER A 881 15.45 -111.60 -152.94
C SER A 881 14.37 -111.59 -154.04
N ASN A 882 14.80 -111.55 -155.31
CA ASN A 882 14.16 -112.27 -156.44
C ASN A 882 15.03 -112.15 -157.70
N SER A 883 15.62 -113.24 -158.18
CA SER A 883 16.36 -113.28 -159.44
C SER A 883 15.44 -113.61 -160.61
N THR A 884 15.58 -112.85 -161.71
CA THR A 884 14.63 -112.81 -162.87
C THR A 884 13.20 -112.38 -162.50
N SER A 885 12.51 -111.57 -163.30
CA SER A 885 12.70 -111.25 -164.72
C SER A 885 13.15 -109.81 -165.01
N LEU A 886 14.28 -109.70 -165.73
CA LEU A 886 14.85 -108.53 -166.42
C LEU A 886 15.06 -107.23 -165.60
#